data_AF-A0A650A5N0-F1
#
_entry.id   AF-A0A650A5N0-F1
#
_cell.length_a   1.000
_cell.length_b   1.000
_cell.length_c   1.000
_cell.angle_alpha   90.00
_cell.angle_beta   90.00
_cell.angle_gamma   90.00
#
_symmetry.space_group_name_H-M   'P 1'
#
loop_
_entity.id
_entity.type
_entity.pdbx_description
1 polymer ?
#
loop_
_entity_poly.entity_id
_entity_poly.type
_entity_poly.pdbx_seq_one_letter_code
_entity_poly.pdbx_strand_id
1 'polypeptide(L)'
;MGTIEFRSPDRLDADAAVVDVREASAYETLGHIPGAVNIPTDRFRDPTGLATGMLPEADALAEWLGEAGIAPDDDVIAYDDDRGVYAARFLITLAAYGHDGDLSLLDGDYSTWERDRQVTTDEPNVDSVTYEIDALGDVVAERAAVEAAVESEAAVVDTRTEPEYEQAHVPGAIQLDWERFVDSETGRRRSDAEINAILEEQDLTPDRSIVLYCNTARRLSYVYAVLSDLGYEDVRFYEGSLEDWLRTRTDDWDPATIKRRVREHASEGPAAVKAALGEDAAAKLKLVGLYEQKQGGYFMFRTKIPGGALDSEAARALGTVAEEYATLPADRDPERSPFGDSYLDVTTRQDIQFHWIRMEDVPEIWDLLDPAGVSTFQTGGNSVRNVVSCPAAGVAADEVLDTRPVAEAITEAFLADHRYANLPRKLKVSVNGCRGACAQPEINDLGFTPARKGDRLGFNVAAGGGLSDSPRIGSDLDVFVEPDQVVEVVRATADLFVEHGSYLDTAVNRLRFLVEEWGAEQFRAELQRFAPVEFESAGENLVEHHHPDHVGVHDQADGANYVGLSIPVGRIDGEDFQAIADLTETYGSGEVRLTTQQNLLVPDVADEELADLHAEPLLAEYSPDPGPFTRGVVTCTGREFCNYALVETKARAKRWAAELDERVDTDQDRIGLRFSGCTASCAQPQIDDIGLRGDTRQTEQGVQSAADVALGGKLDVEPEFATWIAPRVPIEEIPGAIERIVETFEREGADDERFQEFCRRVPDERLAEVLRPAEIDPAPAVQSGGSD
;
A
#
# COMPACT_ATOMS: atom_id res chain seq x y z
N MET A 1 -2.96 35.81 25.41
CA MET A 1 -2.91 34.34 25.39
C MET A 1 -3.63 33.89 26.65
N GLY A 2 -4.69 33.11 26.51
CA GLY A 2 -5.34 32.50 27.66
C GLY A 2 -4.39 31.45 28.25
N THR A 3 -3.82 31.75 29.41
CA THR A 3 -3.00 30.79 30.16
C THR A 3 -3.92 29.69 30.68
N ILE A 4 -3.61 28.43 30.38
CA ILE A 4 -4.25 27.28 31.03
C ILE A 4 -3.52 27.00 32.33
N GLU A 5 -4.23 27.04 33.45
CA GLU A 5 -3.71 26.77 34.80
C GLU A 5 -4.25 25.44 35.35
N PHE A 6 -3.46 24.74 36.17
CA PHE A 6 -3.96 23.59 36.92
C PHE A 6 -4.66 24.03 38.20
N ARG A 7 -5.92 23.62 38.39
CA ARG A 7 -6.73 23.97 39.56
C ARG A 7 -6.94 22.77 40.47
N SER A 8 -6.62 22.96 41.74
CA SER A 8 -6.89 21.97 42.78
C SER A 8 -8.41 21.76 42.95
N PRO A 9 -8.87 20.52 43.14
CA PRO A 9 -10.28 20.22 43.46
C PRO A 9 -10.84 20.93 44.70
N ASP A 10 -10.00 21.51 45.56
CA ASP A 10 -10.42 22.30 46.72
C ASP A 10 -10.75 23.77 46.37
N ARG A 11 -10.57 24.18 45.10
CA ARG A 11 -10.74 25.55 44.61
C ARG A 11 -11.56 25.59 43.31
N LEU A 12 -12.75 25.01 43.34
CA LEU A 12 -13.76 25.32 42.32
C LEU A 12 -14.37 26.68 42.66
N ASP A 13 -14.06 27.69 41.86
CA ASP A 13 -14.63 29.03 42.02
C ASP A 13 -16.14 28.98 41.74
N ALA A 14 -16.95 29.64 42.57
CA ALA A 14 -18.41 29.51 42.52
C ALA A 14 -19.04 30.09 41.26
N ASP A 15 -18.29 30.91 40.52
CA ASP A 15 -18.73 31.65 39.34
C ASP A 15 -18.14 31.08 38.03
N ALA A 16 -17.29 30.04 38.09
CA ALA A 16 -16.68 29.41 36.91
C ALA A 16 -17.60 28.33 36.30
N ALA A 17 -17.63 28.25 34.97
CA ALA A 17 -18.29 27.18 34.24
C ALA A 17 -17.48 25.88 34.36
N VAL A 18 -18.04 24.90 35.08
CA VAL A 18 -17.43 23.56 35.20
C VAL A 18 -17.90 22.70 34.04
N VAL A 19 -16.96 22.20 33.23
CA VAL A 19 -17.24 21.44 32.02
C VAL A 19 -16.77 20.00 32.16
N ASP A 20 -17.70 19.07 32.03
CA ASP A 20 -17.45 17.64 31.93
C ASP A 20 -17.32 17.25 30.45
N VAL A 21 -16.14 16.84 30.02
CA VAL A 21 -15.93 16.48 28.61
C VAL A 21 -16.11 15.00 28.30
N ARG A 22 -16.51 14.18 29.27
CA ARG A 22 -16.72 12.74 29.07
C ARG A 22 -17.90 12.49 28.15
N GLU A 23 -17.97 11.25 27.64
CA GLU A 23 -19.11 10.76 26.87
C GLU A 23 -20.44 11.04 27.58
N ALA A 24 -21.46 11.46 26.84
CA ALA A 24 -22.77 11.83 27.40
C ALA A 24 -23.37 10.71 28.27
N SER A 25 -23.17 9.46 27.86
CA SER A 25 -23.62 8.30 28.64
C SER A 25 -22.92 8.17 30.00
N ALA A 26 -21.64 8.53 30.11
CA ALA A 26 -20.91 8.51 31.38
C ALA A 26 -21.40 9.63 32.31
N TYR A 27 -21.61 10.83 31.75
CA TYR A 27 -22.20 11.96 32.46
C TYR A 27 -23.57 11.60 33.07
N GLU A 28 -24.49 11.07 32.25
CA GLU A 28 -25.85 10.72 32.68
C GLU A 28 -25.91 9.56 33.69
N THR A 29 -25.05 8.54 33.54
CA THR A 29 -25.18 7.28 34.28
C THR A 29 -24.25 7.12 35.47
N LEU A 30 -23.03 7.65 35.38
CA LEU A 30 -22.05 7.60 36.48
C LEU A 30 -22.17 8.83 37.38
N GLY A 31 -22.78 9.91 36.88
CA GLY A 31 -22.88 11.19 37.54
C GLY A 31 -21.66 12.07 37.27
N HIS A 32 -21.72 13.31 37.73
CA HIS A 32 -20.78 14.39 37.43
C HIS A 32 -20.53 15.29 38.64
N ILE A 33 -19.55 16.19 38.53
CA ILE A 33 -19.29 17.22 39.54
C ILE A 33 -20.54 18.12 39.64
N PRO A 34 -21.06 18.40 40.85
CA PRO A 34 -22.25 19.22 41.01
C PRO A 34 -22.15 20.58 40.30
N GLY A 35 -23.10 20.85 39.40
CA GLY A 35 -23.14 22.08 38.60
C GLY A 35 -22.43 22.00 37.25
N ALA A 36 -21.75 20.88 36.95
CA ALA A 36 -21.05 20.73 35.67
C ALA A 36 -22.00 20.53 34.48
N VAL A 37 -21.70 21.20 33.37
CA VAL A 37 -22.34 21.00 32.06
C VAL A 37 -21.54 20.00 31.23
N ASN A 38 -22.19 19.26 30.34
CA ASN A 38 -21.51 18.24 29.52
C ASN A 38 -21.27 18.73 28.09
N ILE A 39 -20.02 18.66 27.65
CA ILE A 39 -19.62 18.85 26.25
C ILE A 39 -18.77 17.63 25.85
N PRO A 40 -19.38 16.57 25.31
CA PRO A 40 -18.71 15.31 25.01
C PRO A 40 -17.52 15.41 24.05
N THR A 41 -16.51 14.58 24.28
CA THR A 41 -15.29 14.49 23.46
C THR A 41 -15.50 14.21 21.99
N ASP A 42 -16.55 13.47 21.61
CA ASP A 42 -16.89 13.16 20.22
C ASP A 42 -17.36 14.39 19.43
N ARG A 43 -17.82 15.47 20.10
CA ARG A 43 -18.19 16.72 19.41
C ARG A 43 -16.99 17.46 18.84
N PHE A 44 -15.87 17.47 19.55
CA PHE A 44 -14.67 18.22 19.16
C PHE A 44 -13.49 17.29 18.79
N ARG A 45 -13.80 16.03 18.47
CA ARG A 45 -12.86 15.04 17.94
C ARG A 45 -13.60 14.10 16.99
N ASP A 46 -13.26 14.12 15.70
CA ASP A 46 -13.71 13.11 14.75
C ASP A 46 -12.86 11.82 14.92
N PRO A 47 -13.46 10.69 15.32
CA PRO A 47 -12.74 9.42 15.45
C PRO A 47 -12.47 8.71 14.11
N THR A 48 -13.03 9.20 12.99
CA THR A 48 -12.95 8.58 11.65
C THR A 48 -12.09 9.36 10.66
N GLY A 49 -11.74 10.61 10.97
CA GLY A 49 -11.03 11.51 10.07
C GLY A 49 -9.52 11.28 10.07
N LEU A 50 -9.03 10.46 9.15
CA LEU A 50 -7.59 10.36 8.83
C LEU A 50 -7.01 11.63 8.18
N ALA A 51 -7.67 12.80 8.12
CA ALA A 51 -7.18 13.87 7.23
C ALA A 51 -7.51 15.35 7.46
N THR A 52 -8.52 15.75 8.21
CA THR A 52 -8.87 17.18 8.36
C THR A 52 -8.51 17.68 9.76
N GLY A 53 -7.96 18.89 9.87
CA GLY A 53 -7.52 19.48 11.14
C GLY A 53 -8.53 19.25 12.27
N MET A 54 -8.04 18.83 13.43
CA MET A 54 -8.88 18.28 14.50
C MET A 54 -9.63 19.33 15.33
N LEU A 55 -9.47 20.63 15.04
CA LEU A 55 -10.25 21.69 15.68
C LEU A 55 -11.68 21.69 15.11
N PRO A 56 -12.72 21.82 15.94
CA PRO A 56 -14.08 21.97 15.43
C PRO A 56 -14.22 23.27 14.62
N GLU A 57 -15.15 23.29 13.67
CA GLU A 57 -15.54 24.51 12.98
C GLU A 57 -16.01 25.57 13.99
N ALA A 58 -15.64 26.84 13.77
CA ALA A 58 -15.93 27.93 14.70
C ALA A 58 -17.44 28.05 15.00
N ASP A 59 -18.30 27.96 13.99
CA ASP A 59 -19.76 28.06 14.17
C ASP A 59 -20.30 26.91 15.05
N ALA A 60 -19.75 25.71 14.90
CA ALA A 60 -20.17 24.53 15.68
C ALA A 60 -19.72 24.65 17.14
N LEU A 61 -18.48 25.11 17.39
CA LEU A 61 -17.99 25.36 18.73
C LEU A 61 -18.81 26.46 19.44
N ALA A 62 -19.11 27.56 18.75
CA ALA A 62 -19.93 28.65 19.28
C ALA A 62 -21.35 28.18 19.66
N GLU A 63 -21.95 27.33 18.82
CA GLU A 63 -23.26 26.73 19.10
C GLU A 63 -23.24 25.91 20.39
N TRP A 64 -22.28 25.00 20.56
CA TRP A 64 -22.24 24.12 21.74
C TRP A 64 -21.91 24.87 23.04
N LEU A 65 -21.02 25.87 23.00
CA LEU A 65 -20.74 26.72 24.17
C LEU A 65 -21.97 27.54 24.55
N GLY A 66 -22.66 28.10 23.55
CA GLY A 66 -23.90 28.83 23.75
C GLY A 66 -25.01 27.95 24.35
N GLU A 67 -25.19 26.72 23.85
CA GLU A 67 -26.13 25.74 24.41
C GLU A 67 -25.79 25.33 25.86
N ALA A 68 -24.51 25.22 26.17
CA ALA A 68 -24.01 24.92 27.52
C ALA A 68 -24.15 26.12 28.49
N GLY A 69 -24.57 27.29 28.00
CA GLY A 69 -24.73 28.50 28.80
C GLY A 69 -23.42 29.18 29.17
N ILE A 70 -22.34 28.89 28.45
CA ILE A 70 -21.00 29.45 28.67
C ILE A 70 -20.86 30.73 27.83
N ALA A 71 -20.63 31.87 28.45
CA ALA A 71 -20.37 33.13 27.77
C ALA A 71 -18.89 33.30 27.39
N PRO A 72 -18.54 34.17 26.42
CA PRO A 72 -17.15 34.38 26.01
C PRO A 72 -16.18 34.82 27.13
N ASP A 73 -16.69 35.47 28.18
CA ASP A 73 -15.95 36.02 29.32
C ASP A 73 -16.08 35.20 30.62
N ASP A 74 -16.73 34.04 30.58
CA ASP A 74 -16.85 33.15 31.74
C ASP A 74 -15.53 32.41 32.00
N ASP A 75 -15.11 32.28 33.25
CA ASP A 75 -13.98 31.40 33.59
C ASP A 75 -14.40 29.93 33.38
N VAL A 76 -13.54 29.11 32.77
CA VAL A 76 -13.85 27.71 32.43
C VAL A 76 -12.92 26.74 33.15
N ILE A 77 -13.51 25.78 33.87
CA ILE A 77 -12.79 24.66 34.49
C ILE A 77 -13.23 23.36 33.82
N ALA A 78 -12.33 22.67 33.13
CA ALA A 78 -12.65 21.39 32.47
C ALA A 78 -12.05 20.17 33.20
N TYR A 79 -12.75 19.04 33.14
CA TYR A 79 -12.26 17.74 33.60
C TYR A 79 -12.78 16.58 32.74
N ASP A 80 -12.09 15.44 32.78
CA ASP A 80 -12.44 14.21 32.08
C ASP A 80 -12.32 12.97 33.02
N ASP A 81 -12.25 11.76 32.47
CA ASP A 81 -11.94 10.51 33.16
C ASP A 81 -10.64 9.81 32.67
N ASP A 82 -9.76 10.55 31.99
CA ASP A 82 -8.48 10.06 31.44
C ASP A 82 -7.33 11.01 31.81
N ARG A 83 -7.17 11.26 33.12
CA ARG A 83 -6.05 12.04 33.69
C ARG A 83 -5.94 13.49 33.15
N GLY A 84 -7.03 14.06 32.64
CA GLY A 84 -7.10 15.43 32.15
C GLY A 84 -6.69 15.64 30.69
N VAL A 85 -6.33 14.59 29.94
CA VAL A 85 -5.81 14.73 28.57
C VAL A 85 -6.87 15.25 27.58
N TYR A 86 -8.13 14.85 27.73
CA TYR A 86 -9.24 15.32 26.90
C TYR A 86 -9.77 16.68 27.35
N ALA A 87 -9.78 16.92 28.66
CA ALA A 87 -10.10 18.23 29.20
C ALA A 87 -9.08 19.28 28.74
N ALA A 88 -7.78 18.95 28.73
CA ALA A 88 -6.74 19.80 28.15
C ALA A 88 -6.99 20.08 26.66
N ARG A 89 -7.46 19.08 25.90
CA ARG A 89 -7.81 19.23 24.48
C ARG A 89 -8.98 20.20 24.26
N PHE A 90 -9.99 20.16 25.13
CA PHE A 90 -11.07 21.13 25.10
C PHE A 90 -10.58 22.55 25.42
N LEU A 91 -9.79 22.72 26.49
CA LEU A 91 -9.28 24.02 26.91
C LEU A 91 -8.35 24.66 25.87
N ILE A 92 -7.44 23.89 25.24
CA ILE A 92 -6.57 24.43 24.19
C ILE A 92 -7.37 24.85 22.95
N THR A 93 -8.51 24.21 22.68
CA THR A 93 -9.44 24.60 21.61
C THR A 93 -10.04 25.98 21.91
N LEU A 94 -10.49 26.21 23.15
CA LEU A 94 -10.96 27.54 23.58
C LEU A 94 -9.85 28.59 23.51
N ALA A 95 -8.64 28.24 23.94
CA ALA A 95 -7.48 29.13 23.85
C ALA A 95 -7.13 29.48 22.39
N ALA A 96 -7.24 28.52 21.48
CA ALA A 96 -6.99 28.72 20.04
C ALA A 96 -8.01 29.65 19.39
N TYR A 97 -9.26 29.61 19.85
CA TYR A 97 -10.32 30.52 19.39
C TYR A 97 -10.43 31.82 20.22
N GLY A 98 -9.49 32.06 21.14
CA GLY A 98 -9.36 33.33 21.85
C GLY A 98 -10.45 33.59 22.90
N HIS A 99 -10.90 32.56 23.62
CA HIS A 99 -11.80 32.72 24.77
C HIS A 99 -11.24 33.74 25.79
N ASP A 100 -12.09 34.66 26.27
CA ASP A 100 -11.66 35.83 27.08
C ASP A 100 -11.49 35.49 28.56
N GLY A 101 -12.25 34.51 29.09
CA GLY A 101 -12.20 34.06 30.48
C GLY A 101 -10.95 33.22 30.83
N ASP A 102 -10.70 33.05 32.13
CA ASP A 102 -9.58 32.23 32.60
C ASP A 102 -9.85 30.74 32.31
N LEU A 103 -8.84 30.05 31.76
CA LEU A 103 -8.94 28.62 31.41
C LEU A 103 -8.21 27.77 32.44
N SER A 104 -8.88 26.75 32.95
CA SER A 104 -8.36 25.92 34.04
C SER A 104 -8.61 24.44 33.82
N LEU A 105 -7.58 23.62 34.04
CA LEU A 105 -7.64 22.16 34.03
C LEU A 105 -7.72 21.64 35.46
N LEU A 106 -8.70 20.78 35.76
CA LEU A 106 -8.79 20.16 37.08
C LEU A 106 -7.57 19.25 37.34
N ASP A 107 -6.90 19.43 38.48
CA ASP A 107 -5.79 18.56 38.90
C ASP A 107 -6.32 17.23 39.45
N GLY A 108 -6.34 16.24 38.55
CA GLY A 108 -7.00 14.95 38.73
C GLY A 108 -8.27 14.86 37.90
N ASP A 109 -8.69 13.64 37.62
CA ASP A 109 -9.85 13.33 36.79
C ASP A 109 -11.12 13.05 37.63
N TYR A 110 -12.22 12.69 36.96
CA TYR A 110 -13.47 12.26 37.58
C TYR A 110 -13.24 11.13 38.60
N SER A 111 -12.40 10.14 38.25
CA SER A 111 -12.06 9.02 39.13
C SER A 111 -11.40 9.49 40.43
N THR A 112 -10.61 10.55 40.35
CA THR A 112 -9.97 11.20 41.51
C THR A 112 -10.98 11.99 42.33
N TRP A 113 -11.92 12.69 41.68
CA TRP A 113 -12.99 13.41 42.37
C TRP A 113 -13.93 12.47 43.14
N GLU A 114 -14.44 11.43 42.47
CA GLU A 114 -15.44 10.50 43.02
C GLU A 114 -14.96 9.77 44.28
N ARG A 115 -13.65 9.50 44.38
CA ARG A 115 -13.05 8.86 45.57
C ARG A 115 -13.19 9.71 46.83
N ASP A 116 -13.12 11.03 46.68
CA ASP A 116 -12.98 11.96 47.80
C ASP A 116 -14.21 12.85 48.01
N ARG A 117 -15.08 12.98 47.00
CA ARG A 117 -16.17 13.97 46.95
C ARG A 117 -17.46 13.39 46.35
N GLN A 118 -18.57 14.08 46.59
CA GLN A 118 -19.88 13.68 46.06
C GLN A 118 -20.00 14.04 44.58
N VAL A 119 -20.69 13.18 43.84
CA VAL A 119 -21.15 13.38 42.47
C VAL A 119 -22.68 13.47 42.46
N THR A 120 -23.24 14.02 41.39
CA THR A 120 -24.70 14.10 41.18
C THR A 120 -25.08 13.59 39.81
N THR A 121 -26.34 13.24 39.60
CA THR A 121 -26.94 13.01 38.26
C THR A 121 -27.94 14.11 37.91
N ASP A 122 -28.10 15.11 38.79
CA ASP A 122 -28.93 16.27 38.55
C ASP A 122 -28.22 17.21 37.57
N GLU A 123 -28.80 17.38 36.38
CA GLU A 123 -28.31 18.32 35.36
C GLU A 123 -28.55 19.77 35.79
N PRO A 124 -27.58 20.67 35.59
CA PRO A 124 -27.79 22.10 35.83
C PRO A 124 -28.80 22.65 34.80
N ASN A 125 -29.71 23.51 35.26
CA ASN A 125 -30.58 24.24 34.36
C ASN A 125 -29.85 25.50 33.85
N VAL A 126 -29.35 25.44 32.62
CA VAL A 126 -28.63 26.54 31.96
C VAL A 126 -29.52 27.23 30.93
N ASP A 127 -29.44 28.56 30.86
CA ASP A 127 -30.06 29.34 29.79
C ASP A 127 -29.03 29.50 28.66
N SER A 128 -29.44 29.23 27.41
CA SER A 128 -28.53 29.38 26.27
C SER A 128 -28.07 30.83 26.10
N VAL A 129 -26.79 31.03 25.81
CA VAL A 129 -26.20 32.34 25.54
C VAL A 129 -25.71 32.45 24.09
N THR A 130 -25.46 33.67 23.64
CA THR A 130 -24.80 33.89 22.35
C THR A 130 -23.30 33.88 22.55
N TYR A 131 -22.61 32.98 21.86
CA TYR A 131 -21.16 32.91 21.83
C TYR A 131 -20.69 33.33 20.43
N GLU A 132 -19.74 34.26 20.33
CA GLU A 132 -19.13 34.67 19.07
C GLU A 132 -17.64 34.28 19.10
N ILE A 133 -17.18 33.64 18.02
CA ILE A 133 -15.78 33.22 17.86
C ILE A 133 -15.15 34.11 16.80
N ASP A 134 -14.00 34.69 17.15
CA ASP A 134 -13.13 35.41 16.21
C ASP A 134 -12.22 34.43 15.44
N ALA A 135 -11.23 34.95 14.70
CA ALA A 135 -10.28 34.10 13.99
C ALA A 135 -9.37 33.29 14.93
N LEU A 136 -8.85 32.17 14.43
CA LEU A 136 -7.83 31.37 15.13
C LEU A 136 -6.63 32.25 15.52
N GLY A 137 -6.21 32.13 16.79
CA GLY A 137 -5.06 32.82 17.33
C GLY A 137 -3.72 32.16 16.95
N ASP A 138 -2.63 32.87 17.22
CA ASP A 138 -1.25 32.48 16.87
C ASP A 138 -0.70 31.23 17.61
N VAL A 139 -1.51 30.62 18.49
CA VAL A 139 -1.13 29.40 19.24
C VAL A 139 -1.11 28.16 18.35
N VAL A 140 -1.89 28.17 17.25
CA VAL A 140 -1.86 27.10 16.25
C VAL A 140 -0.70 27.37 15.30
N ALA A 141 0.29 26.49 15.30
CA ALA A 141 1.37 26.52 14.33
C ALA A 141 0.87 25.91 13.01
N GLU A 142 0.95 26.68 11.93
CA GLU A 142 0.89 26.11 10.58
C GLU A 142 2.19 25.36 10.26
N ARG A 143 2.14 24.48 9.27
CA ARG A 143 3.32 23.72 8.80
C ARG A 143 4.54 24.61 8.56
N ALA A 144 4.38 25.76 7.90
CA ALA A 144 5.49 26.68 7.62
C ALA A 144 6.22 27.14 8.89
N ALA A 145 5.51 27.27 10.02
CA ALA A 145 6.11 27.57 11.31
C ALA A 145 6.89 26.37 11.88
N VAL A 146 6.44 25.14 11.64
CA VAL A 146 7.17 23.91 12.00
C VAL A 146 8.44 23.77 11.17
N GLU A 147 8.38 23.99 9.85
CA GLU A 147 9.55 23.97 8.97
C GLU A 147 10.60 25.00 9.42
N ALA A 148 10.16 26.22 9.70
CA ALA A 148 11.03 27.26 10.24
C ALA A 148 11.61 26.86 11.61
N ALA A 149 10.83 26.18 12.46
CA ALA A 149 11.29 25.71 13.76
C ALA A 149 12.41 24.67 13.62
N VAL A 150 12.26 23.68 12.73
CA VAL A 150 13.26 22.63 12.42
C VAL A 150 14.59 23.22 11.95
N GLU A 151 14.56 24.33 11.20
CA GLU A 151 15.76 25.00 10.68
C GLU A 151 16.39 26.01 11.67
N SER A 152 15.81 26.16 12.86
CA SER A 152 16.19 27.19 13.85
C SER A 152 16.64 26.59 15.18
N GLU A 153 16.77 27.44 16.22
CA GLU A 153 17.03 26.98 17.60
C GLU A 153 15.74 26.61 18.37
N ALA A 154 14.56 26.76 17.75
CA ALA A 154 13.29 26.34 18.35
C ALA A 154 13.27 24.82 18.63
N ALA A 155 12.52 24.41 19.64
CA ALA A 155 12.30 23.01 19.95
C ALA A 155 11.01 22.52 19.31
N VAL A 156 11.11 21.53 18.42
CA VAL A 156 9.95 20.76 17.96
C VAL A 156 9.82 19.55 18.88
N VAL A 157 8.66 19.34 19.49
CA VAL A 157 8.47 18.32 20.52
C VAL A 157 7.38 17.33 20.10
N ASP A 158 7.75 16.07 20.03
CA ASP A 158 6.86 14.94 19.78
C ASP A 158 6.32 14.39 21.09
N THR A 159 5.02 14.52 21.32
CA THR A 159 4.38 14.11 22.58
C THR A 159 3.83 12.68 22.57
N ARG A 160 4.20 11.89 21.56
CA ARG A 160 3.82 10.48 21.41
C ARG A 160 4.78 9.57 22.16
N THR A 161 4.46 8.27 22.21
CA THR A 161 5.31 7.27 22.86
C THR A 161 6.64 7.10 22.11
N GLU A 162 7.66 6.60 22.80
CA GLU A 162 8.99 6.37 22.19
C GLU A 162 8.93 5.42 20.96
N PRO A 163 8.16 4.32 20.96
CA PRO A 163 7.98 3.49 19.76
C PRO A 163 7.33 4.23 18.58
N GLU A 164 6.34 5.09 18.82
CA GLU A 164 5.71 5.90 17.76
C GLU A 164 6.70 6.93 17.17
N TYR A 165 7.58 7.50 18.00
CA TYR A 165 8.64 8.41 17.57
C TYR A 165 9.69 7.71 16.72
N GLU A 166 10.15 6.52 17.13
CA GLU A 166 11.13 5.73 16.38
C GLU A 166 10.61 5.32 15.00
N GLN A 167 9.29 5.12 14.87
CA GLN A 167 8.65 4.76 13.61
C GLN A 167 8.76 5.89 12.57
N ALA A 168 8.45 7.12 12.96
CA ALA A 168 8.58 8.33 12.15
C ALA A 168 8.41 9.56 13.05
N HIS A 169 9.11 10.65 12.74
CA HIS A 169 8.99 11.92 13.47
C HIS A 169 9.38 13.11 12.57
N VAL A 170 9.02 14.33 12.99
CA VAL A 170 9.54 15.56 12.41
C VAL A 170 11.06 15.61 12.65
N PRO A 171 11.91 15.83 11.64
CA PRO A 171 13.36 15.83 11.79
C PRO A 171 13.85 16.73 12.92
N GLY A 172 14.73 16.19 13.77
CA GLY A 172 15.29 16.92 14.91
C GLY A 172 14.33 17.14 16.08
N ALA A 173 13.11 16.57 16.03
CA ALA A 173 12.17 16.66 17.14
C ALA A 173 12.68 15.97 18.41
N ILE A 174 12.26 16.48 19.56
CA ILE A 174 12.54 15.93 20.89
C ILE A 174 11.35 15.05 21.30
N GLN A 175 11.60 13.80 21.69
CA GLN A 175 10.55 12.91 22.19
C GLN A 175 10.24 13.23 23.66
N LEU A 176 8.96 13.49 23.97
CA LEU A 176 8.48 13.83 25.31
C LEU A 176 7.05 13.33 25.54
N ASP A 177 6.91 12.09 25.97
CA ASP A 177 5.60 11.51 26.30
C ASP A 177 4.89 12.30 27.41
N TRP A 178 3.63 12.70 27.16
CA TRP A 178 2.79 13.43 28.10
C TRP A 178 2.59 12.70 29.44
N GLU A 179 2.61 11.35 29.43
CA GLU A 179 2.44 10.55 30.65
C GLU A 179 3.56 10.80 31.67
N ARG A 180 4.73 11.31 31.23
CA ARG A 180 5.83 11.67 32.14
C ARG A 180 5.44 12.76 33.13
N PHE A 181 4.43 13.58 32.84
CA PHE A 181 3.94 14.65 33.72
C PHE A 181 2.81 14.23 34.65
N VAL A 182 2.36 12.98 34.56
CA VAL A 182 1.33 12.43 35.42
C VAL A 182 1.97 11.49 36.44
N ASP A 183 1.50 11.57 37.68
CA ASP A 183 1.79 10.60 38.71
C ASP A 183 0.86 9.38 38.53
N SER A 184 1.45 8.23 38.21
CA SER A 184 0.69 7.01 37.88
C SER A 184 -0.10 6.42 39.04
N GLU A 185 0.23 6.75 40.29
CA GLU A 185 -0.47 6.25 41.48
C GLU A 185 -1.72 7.09 41.78
N THR A 186 -1.59 8.40 41.61
CA THR A 186 -2.64 9.37 41.99
C THR A 186 -3.48 9.83 40.82
N GLY A 187 -3.00 9.71 39.57
CA GLY A 187 -3.64 10.25 38.38
C GLY A 187 -3.55 11.78 38.27
N ARG A 188 -2.75 12.42 39.12
CA ARG A 188 -2.60 13.89 39.19
C ARG A 188 -1.33 14.36 38.49
N ARG A 189 -1.25 15.66 38.23
CA ARG A 189 -0.02 16.29 37.70
C ARG A 189 1.11 16.13 38.73
N ARG A 190 2.31 15.82 38.26
CA ARG A 190 3.54 15.81 39.09
C ARG A 190 3.85 17.21 39.63
N SER A 191 4.72 17.28 40.63
CA SER A 191 5.14 18.57 41.18
C SER A 191 5.97 19.37 40.17
N ASP A 192 5.94 20.70 40.28
CA ASP A 192 6.73 21.59 39.40
C ASP A 192 8.22 21.23 39.42
N ALA A 193 8.76 20.80 40.56
CA ALA A 193 10.16 20.40 40.68
C ALA A 193 10.49 19.15 39.86
N GLU A 194 9.58 18.18 39.80
CA GLU A 194 9.77 16.95 39.00
C GLU A 194 9.61 17.24 37.51
N ILE A 195 8.62 18.06 37.14
CA ILE A 195 8.37 18.43 35.74
C ILE A 195 9.54 19.26 35.20
N ASN A 196 10.01 20.26 35.95
CA ASN A 196 11.17 21.06 35.55
C ASN A 196 12.42 20.19 35.36
N ALA A 197 12.65 19.18 36.21
CA ALA A 197 13.77 18.25 36.02
C ALA A 197 13.65 17.45 34.71
N ILE A 198 12.44 17.01 34.33
CA ILE A 198 12.18 16.31 33.06
C ILE A 198 12.44 17.24 31.85
N LEU A 199 12.00 18.50 31.94
CA LEU A 199 12.17 19.49 30.87
C LEU A 199 13.65 19.88 30.69
N GLU A 200 14.39 20.07 31.79
CA GLU A 200 15.82 20.37 31.77
C GLU A 200 16.65 19.22 31.17
N GLU A 201 16.27 17.96 31.42
CA GLU A 201 16.90 16.78 30.78
C GLU A 201 16.80 16.80 29.26
N GLN A 202 15.76 17.45 28.71
CA GLN A 202 15.48 17.54 27.28
C GLN A 202 15.86 18.90 26.68
N ASP A 203 16.55 19.77 27.44
CA ASP A 203 16.96 21.12 26.99
C ASP A 203 15.76 22.02 26.62
N LEU A 204 14.62 21.84 27.31
CA LEU A 204 13.40 22.63 27.13
C LEU A 204 13.28 23.70 28.22
N THR A 205 13.73 24.91 27.92
CA THR A 205 13.73 26.04 28.87
C THR A 205 12.65 27.09 28.53
N PRO A 206 12.17 27.89 29.52
CA PRO A 206 11.11 28.88 29.29
C PRO A 206 11.40 29.97 28.25
N ASP A 207 12.67 30.21 27.92
CA ASP A 207 13.11 31.18 26.91
C ASP A 207 13.15 30.61 25.49
N ARG A 208 12.93 29.31 25.32
CA ARG A 208 12.96 28.63 24.03
C ARG A 208 11.56 28.63 23.39
N SER A 209 11.52 28.91 22.09
CA SER A 209 10.30 28.71 21.29
C SER A 209 10.01 27.22 21.15
N ILE A 210 8.79 26.78 21.47
CA ILE A 210 8.39 25.37 21.46
C ILE A 210 7.22 25.16 20.50
N VAL A 211 7.32 24.16 19.63
CA VAL A 211 6.23 23.69 18.79
C VAL A 211 5.92 22.24 19.13
N LEU A 212 4.74 22.00 19.71
CA LEU A 212 4.29 20.66 20.11
C LEU A 212 3.53 19.98 18.98
N TYR A 213 3.69 18.67 18.81
CA TYR A 213 2.84 17.87 17.93
C TYR A 213 2.58 16.47 18.49
N CYS A 214 1.56 15.81 17.94
CA CYS A 214 1.30 14.37 18.11
C CYS A 214 0.52 13.86 16.89
N ASN A 215 -0.39 12.89 17.06
CA ASN A 215 -1.24 12.39 15.97
C ASN A 215 -2.56 13.18 15.85
N THR A 216 -3.20 13.53 16.96
CA THR A 216 -4.60 14.03 16.97
C THR A 216 -4.82 15.22 17.89
N ALA A 217 -3.76 15.98 18.14
CA ALA A 217 -3.69 17.05 19.14
C ALA A 217 -4.03 16.66 20.60
N ARG A 218 -4.43 15.41 20.89
CA ARG A 218 -4.78 14.94 22.24
C ARG A 218 -3.61 15.05 23.22
N ARG A 219 -2.52 14.33 22.95
CA ARG A 219 -1.36 14.22 23.86
C ARG A 219 -0.64 15.56 24.05
N LEU A 220 -0.50 16.32 22.96
CA LEU A 220 0.14 17.63 23.00
C LEU A 220 -0.64 18.63 23.85
N SER A 221 -1.97 18.47 23.97
CA SER A 221 -2.81 19.42 24.70
C SER A 221 -2.48 19.41 26.19
N TYR A 222 -2.22 18.23 26.75
CA TYR A 222 -1.82 18.11 28.15
C TYR A 222 -0.43 18.71 28.39
N VAL A 223 0.53 18.45 27.49
CA VAL A 223 1.86 19.07 27.55
C VAL A 223 1.79 20.58 27.43
N TYR A 224 0.95 21.11 26.53
CA TYR A 224 0.70 22.54 26.39
C TYR A 224 0.16 23.14 27.70
N ALA A 225 -0.84 22.51 28.31
CA ALA A 225 -1.39 22.96 29.60
C ALA A 225 -0.31 23.00 30.69
N VAL A 226 0.56 21.98 30.76
CA VAL A 226 1.66 21.94 31.74
C VAL A 226 2.68 23.07 31.50
N LEU A 227 3.10 23.29 30.25
CA LEU A 227 4.06 24.35 29.92
C LEU A 227 3.46 25.75 30.16
N SER A 228 2.19 25.94 29.80
CA SER A 228 1.43 27.17 30.07
C SER A 228 1.38 27.50 31.56
N ASP A 229 1.02 26.51 32.40
CA ASP A 229 0.93 26.64 33.86
C ASP A 229 2.30 26.94 34.51
N LEU A 230 3.40 26.46 33.92
CA LEU A 230 4.77 26.78 34.34
C LEU A 230 5.28 28.13 33.82
N GLY A 231 4.49 28.84 32.99
CA GLY A 231 4.83 30.17 32.48
C GLY A 231 5.69 30.18 31.21
N TYR A 232 5.64 29.12 30.39
CA TYR A 232 6.23 29.15 29.06
C TYR A 232 5.33 29.97 28.11
N GLU A 233 5.84 31.08 27.60
CA GLU A 233 5.03 32.06 26.84
C GLU A 233 5.04 31.82 25.31
N ASP A 234 6.08 31.22 24.75
CA ASP A 234 6.21 30.95 23.29
C ASP A 234 6.05 29.45 23.00
N VAL A 235 4.87 28.93 23.32
CA VAL A 235 4.47 27.56 22.99
C VAL A 235 3.36 27.61 21.95
N ARG A 236 3.54 26.88 20.86
CA ARG A 236 2.54 26.67 19.82
C ARG A 236 2.34 25.17 19.62
N PHE A 237 1.25 24.78 18.99
CA PHE A 237 1.02 23.39 18.62
C PHE A 237 0.66 23.25 17.15
N TYR A 238 1.22 22.23 16.54
CA TYR A 238 0.98 21.90 15.15
C TYR A 238 -0.21 20.95 15.03
N GLU A 239 -1.36 21.51 14.67
CA GLU A 239 -2.61 20.77 14.54
C GLU A 239 -2.60 19.76 13.39
N GLY A 240 -1.80 20.01 12.34
CA GLY A 240 -1.66 19.14 11.17
C GLY A 240 -1.14 17.73 11.49
N SER A 241 -0.52 17.54 12.67
CA SER A 241 0.06 16.27 13.13
C SER A 241 1.27 15.79 12.31
N LEU A 242 1.87 14.67 12.72
CA LEU A 242 2.90 14.01 11.91
C LEU A 242 2.37 13.60 10.52
N GLU A 243 1.07 13.32 10.37
CA GLU A 243 0.52 12.92 9.08
C GLU A 243 0.58 14.06 8.05
N ASP A 244 0.19 15.30 8.42
CA ASP A 244 0.39 16.47 7.56
C ASP A 244 1.88 16.73 7.29
N TRP A 245 2.75 16.44 8.27
CA TRP A 245 4.19 16.55 8.05
C TRP A 245 4.68 15.60 6.96
N LEU A 246 4.26 14.32 7.01
CA LEU A 246 4.69 13.27 6.09
C LEU A 246 4.08 13.41 4.70
N ARG A 247 2.84 13.93 4.60
CA ARG A 247 2.12 14.14 3.32
C ARG A 247 2.89 14.98 2.31
N THR A 248 3.60 16.01 2.75
CA THR A 248 4.11 17.06 1.85
C THR A 248 5.63 17.13 1.72
N ARG A 249 6.40 16.12 2.16
CA ARG A 249 7.77 15.93 1.66
C ARG A 249 7.70 15.46 0.20
N THR A 250 7.56 16.38 -0.76
CA THR A 250 7.62 16.04 -2.20
C THR A 250 9.01 16.32 -2.77
N ASP A 251 9.65 17.42 -2.38
CA ASP A 251 10.94 17.84 -2.97
C ASP A 251 12.09 16.89 -2.62
N ASP A 252 12.12 16.35 -1.39
CA ASP A 252 13.10 15.32 -0.98
C ASP A 252 12.88 13.97 -1.68
N TRP A 253 11.66 13.77 -2.18
CA TRP A 253 11.23 12.55 -2.87
C TRP A 253 11.18 12.73 -4.37
N ASP A 254 11.61 13.89 -4.90
CA ASP A 254 11.71 14.15 -6.34
C ASP A 254 12.56 13.06 -7.02
N PRO A 255 11.95 12.19 -7.85
CA PRO A 255 12.65 11.10 -8.49
C PRO A 255 13.81 11.59 -9.37
N ALA A 256 13.68 12.77 -10.01
CA ALA A 256 14.72 13.33 -10.85
C ALA A 256 15.95 13.73 -10.02
N THR A 257 15.72 14.40 -8.89
CA THR A 257 16.79 14.72 -7.91
C THR A 257 17.43 13.46 -7.34
N ILE A 258 16.65 12.42 -7.01
CA ILE A 258 17.18 11.13 -6.54
C ILE A 258 18.08 10.51 -7.61
N LYS A 259 17.60 10.39 -8.86
CA LYS A 259 18.38 9.81 -9.98
C LYS A 259 19.69 10.58 -10.19
N ARG A 260 19.65 11.91 -10.12
CA ARG A 260 20.86 12.76 -10.21
C ARG A 260 21.85 12.47 -9.07
N ARG A 261 21.39 12.42 -7.81
CA ARG A 261 22.27 12.12 -6.66
C ARG A 261 22.86 10.72 -6.74
N VAL A 262 22.10 9.73 -7.23
CA VAL A 262 22.64 8.39 -7.52
C VAL A 262 23.75 8.48 -8.57
N ARG A 263 23.52 9.17 -9.70
CA ARG A 263 24.55 9.36 -10.74
C ARG A 263 25.83 10.02 -10.20
N GLU A 264 25.68 11.04 -9.35
CA GLU A 264 26.81 11.79 -8.78
C GLU A 264 27.69 10.95 -7.84
N HIS A 265 27.09 10.01 -7.10
CA HIS A 265 27.77 9.25 -6.04
C HIS A 265 27.94 7.75 -6.32
N ALA A 266 27.39 7.22 -7.42
CA ALA A 266 27.41 5.78 -7.76
C ALA A 266 28.82 5.18 -7.76
N SER A 267 29.82 5.90 -8.30
CA SER A 267 31.21 5.43 -8.35
C SER A 267 31.90 5.33 -6.98
N GLU A 268 31.34 5.97 -5.96
CA GLU A 268 31.81 5.88 -4.56
C GLU A 268 31.13 4.72 -3.80
N GLY A 269 30.14 4.07 -4.42
CA GLY A 269 29.46 2.90 -3.92
C GLY A 269 28.19 3.17 -3.11
N PRO A 270 27.49 2.12 -2.66
CA PRO A 270 26.16 2.22 -2.03
C PRO A 270 26.10 3.12 -0.80
N ALA A 271 27.16 3.16 0.01
CA ALA A 271 27.19 3.94 1.24
C ALA A 271 27.21 5.44 0.97
N ALA A 272 27.97 5.89 -0.04
CA ALA A 272 28.02 7.29 -0.45
C ALA A 272 26.68 7.75 -1.03
N VAL A 273 26.05 6.92 -1.87
CA VAL A 273 24.71 7.18 -2.41
C VAL A 273 23.68 7.32 -1.28
N LYS A 274 23.68 6.41 -0.30
CA LYS A 274 22.77 6.52 0.85
C LYS A 274 23.01 7.79 1.66
N ALA A 275 24.27 8.14 1.92
CA ALA A 275 24.61 9.38 2.62
C ALA A 275 24.12 10.63 1.84
N ALA A 276 24.23 10.63 0.52
CA ALA A 276 23.74 11.72 -0.33
C ALA A 276 22.21 11.82 -0.38
N LEU A 277 21.49 10.71 -0.25
CA LEU A 277 20.03 10.66 -0.22
C LEU A 277 19.44 10.99 1.17
N GLY A 278 20.23 10.82 2.23
CA GLY A 278 19.84 11.12 3.61
C GLY A 278 18.89 10.08 4.21
N GLU A 279 17.97 10.52 5.06
CA GLU A 279 16.90 9.70 5.64
C GLU A 279 16.10 8.98 4.54
N ASP A 280 15.59 7.79 4.84
CA ASP A 280 14.79 6.98 3.93
C ASP A 280 15.46 6.65 2.59
N ALA A 281 16.79 6.69 2.51
CA ALA A 281 17.53 6.40 1.27
C ALA A 281 17.08 5.09 0.60
N ALA A 282 16.83 4.02 1.37
CA ALA A 282 16.37 2.74 0.82
C ALA A 282 14.95 2.82 0.23
N ALA A 283 14.08 3.70 0.73
CA ALA A 283 12.77 3.95 0.14
C ALA A 283 12.88 4.84 -1.10
N LYS A 284 13.70 5.90 -1.06
CA LYS A 284 14.00 6.79 -2.18
C LYS A 284 14.60 6.06 -3.38
N LEU A 285 15.54 5.13 -3.15
CA LEU A 285 16.14 4.31 -4.22
C LEU A 285 15.08 3.52 -5.02
N LYS A 286 13.99 3.08 -4.38
CA LYS A 286 12.90 2.36 -5.07
C LYS A 286 12.15 3.24 -6.07
N LEU A 287 12.21 4.56 -5.95
CA LEU A 287 11.62 5.50 -6.91
C LEU A 287 12.43 5.62 -8.20
N VAL A 288 13.64 5.07 -8.25
CA VAL A 288 14.50 5.09 -9.45
C VAL A 288 14.88 3.68 -9.90
N GLY A 289 14.12 2.67 -9.47
CA GLY A 289 14.31 1.28 -9.91
C GLY A 289 15.14 0.42 -8.99
N LEU A 290 15.77 0.97 -7.95
CA LEU A 290 16.75 0.25 -7.14
C LEU A 290 16.15 -0.31 -5.85
N TYR A 291 16.34 -1.61 -5.65
CA TYR A 291 15.92 -2.33 -4.46
C TYR A 291 17.09 -3.11 -3.89
N GLU A 292 17.25 -3.04 -2.58
CA GLU A 292 18.14 -3.95 -1.89
C GLU A 292 17.65 -5.39 -2.03
N GLN A 293 18.57 -6.29 -2.34
CA GLN A 293 18.34 -7.72 -2.34
C GLN A 293 19.11 -8.40 -1.20
N LYS A 294 18.92 -9.71 -1.03
CA LYS A 294 19.56 -10.49 0.04
C LYS A 294 21.07 -10.46 0.01
N GLN A 295 21.66 -10.45 -1.18
CA GLN A 295 23.08 -10.46 -1.41
C GLN A 295 23.60 -9.03 -1.28
N GLY A 296 24.28 -8.74 -0.17
CA GLY A 296 24.85 -7.42 0.09
C GLY A 296 25.80 -6.96 -1.02
N GLY A 297 25.76 -5.67 -1.33
CA GLY A 297 26.55 -5.05 -2.40
C GLY A 297 25.85 -5.04 -3.77
N TYR A 298 24.74 -5.76 -3.92
CA TYR A 298 23.97 -5.84 -5.16
C TYR A 298 22.54 -5.33 -4.99
N PHE A 299 21.90 -5.03 -6.12
CA PHE A 299 20.55 -4.50 -6.19
C PHE A 299 19.71 -5.31 -7.19
N MET A 300 18.42 -5.41 -6.88
CA MET A 300 17.42 -5.66 -7.90
C MET A 300 17.10 -4.34 -8.59
N PHE A 301 17.03 -4.36 -9.91
CA PHE A 301 16.72 -3.21 -10.74
C PHE A 301 15.43 -3.47 -11.52
N ARG A 302 14.48 -2.54 -11.44
CA ARG A 302 13.16 -2.67 -12.09
C ARG A 302 12.89 -1.52 -13.05
N THR A 303 12.31 -1.87 -14.20
CA THR A 303 11.87 -0.93 -15.24
C THR A 303 10.38 -0.61 -15.13
N LYS A 304 9.91 0.41 -15.88
CA LYS A 304 8.51 0.78 -16.06
C LYS A 304 8.18 0.71 -17.55
N ILE A 305 7.31 -0.23 -17.94
CA ILE A 305 6.96 -0.46 -19.35
C ILE A 305 5.43 -0.41 -19.47
N PRO A 306 4.84 0.76 -19.82
CA PRO A 306 3.39 0.95 -19.85
C PRO A 306 2.70 -0.10 -20.73
N GLY A 307 1.77 -0.87 -20.15
CA GLY A 307 1.08 -1.93 -20.86
C GLY A 307 1.97 -3.07 -21.40
N GLY A 308 3.26 -3.10 -21.04
CA GLY A 308 4.19 -4.15 -21.46
C GLY A 308 4.66 -4.07 -22.91
N ALA A 309 4.44 -2.98 -23.64
CA ALA A 309 4.86 -2.86 -25.03
C ALA A 309 6.32 -2.38 -25.14
N LEU A 310 7.13 -3.09 -25.91
CA LEU A 310 8.52 -2.75 -26.24
C LEU A 310 8.71 -2.83 -27.75
N ASP A 311 9.49 -1.92 -28.32
CA ASP A 311 10.08 -2.15 -29.64
C ASP A 311 11.35 -3.02 -29.51
N SER A 312 11.86 -3.48 -30.65
CA SER A 312 13.03 -4.35 -30.72
C SER A 312 14.30 -3.67 -30.19
N GLU A 313 14.43 -2.35 -30.32
CA GLU A 313 15.56 -1.58 -29.78
C GLU A 313 15.55 -1.59 -28.25
N ALA A 314 14.40 -1.31 -27.63
CA ALA A 314 14.21 -1.40 -26.19
C ALA A 314 14.41 -2.83 -25.67
N ALA A 315 13.90 -3.84 -26.38
CA ALA A 315 14.11 -5.24 -26.04
C ALA A 315 15.61 -5.62 -26.06
N ARG A 316 16.36 -5.19 -27.09
CA ARG A 316 17.81 -5.41 -27.16
C ARG A 316 18.57 -4.69 -26.06
N ALA A 317 18.20 -3.44 -25.76
CA ALA A 317 18.81 -2.69 -24.67
C ALA A 317 18.63 -3.42 -23.32
N LEU A 318 17.44 -3.93 -23.04
CA LEU A 318 17.16 -4.74 -21.84
C LEU A 318 17.99 -6.04 -21.81
N GLY A 319 18.11 -6.74 -22.94
CA GLY A 319 18.96 -7.92 -23.02
C GLY A 319 20.44 -7.61 -22.83
N THR A 320 20.93 -6.50 -23.37
CA THR A 320 22.29 -6.01 -23.12
C THR A 320 22.51 -5.69 -21.64
N VAL A 321 21.50 -5.13 -20.94
CA VAL A 321 21.59 -4.94 -19.48
C VAL A 321 21.77 -6.27 -18.75
N ALA A 322 21.03 -7.31 -19.14
CA ALA A 322 21.16 -8.64 -18.54
C ALA A 322 22.57 -9.20 -18.71
N GLU A 323 23.09 -9.16 -19.94
CA GLU A 323 24.39 -9.72 -20.31
C GLU A 323 25.57 -8.98 -19.68
N GLU A 324 25.55 -7.65 -19.67
CA GLU A 324 26.72 -6.86 -19.26
C GLU A 324 26.73 -6.49 -17.77
N TYR A 325 25.56 -6.33 -17.14
CA TYR A 325 25.48 -5.79 -15.78
C TYR A 325 24.70 -6.66 -14.78
N ALA A 326 23.89 -7.62 -15.25
CA ALA A 326 23.06 -8.49 -14.39
C ALA A 326 23.61 -9.91 -14.22
N THR A 327 24.91 -10.09 -14.44
CA THR A 327 25.54 -11.42 -14.44
C THR A 327 25.76 -11.96 -13.02
N LEU A 328 25.50 -13.25 -12.85
CA LEU A 328 25.79 -14.02 -11.65
C LEU A 328 27.29 -13.86 -11.27
N PRO A 329 27.61 -13.48 -10.02
CA PRO A 329 28.99 -13.33 -9.60
C PRO A 329 29.79 -14.64 -9.69
N ALA A 330 31.07 -14.57 -10.08
CA ALA A 330 31.92 -15.75 -10.30
C ALA A 330 32.18 -16.60 -9.03
N ASP A 331 31.94 -16.06 -7.83
CA ASP A 331 32.01 -16.80 -6.57
C ASP A 331 30.69 -17.53 -6.23
N ARG A 332 29.64 -17.28 -7.03
CA ARG A 332 28.42 -18.08 -7.09
C ARG A 332 28.56 -19.15 -8.17
N ASP A 333 27.86 -20.24 -7.99
CA ASP A 333 27.97 -21.46 -8.80
C ASP A 333 26.92 -21.45 -9.91
N PRO A 334 27.30 -21.22 -11.20
CA PRO A 334 26.39 -21.26 -12.34
C PRO A 334 25.66 -22.58 -12.48
N GLU A 335 26.32 -23.70 -12.13
CA GLU A 335 25.75 -25.04 -12.26
C GLU A 335 24.54 -25.25 -11.33
N ARG A 336 24.32 -24.34 -10.37
CA ARG A 336 23.12 -24.31 -9.51
C ARG A 336 22.00 -23.45 -10.06
N SER A 337 22.28 -22.53 -10.99
CA SER A 337 21.28 -21.72 -11.67
C SER A 337 20.79 -22.47 -12.91
N PRO A 338 19.53 -22.92 -12.98
CA PRO A 338 19.01 -23.58 -14.18
C PRO A 338 18.68 -22.60 -15.31
N PHE A 339 19.09 -21.33 -15.19
CA PHE A 339 18.74 -20.23 -16.09
C PHE A 339 19.98 -19.55 -16.70
N GLY A 340 21.17 -20.11 -16.54
CA GLY A 340 22.41 -19.45 -16.93
C GLY A 340 22.86 -18.37 -15.93
N ASP A 341 23.77 -17.52 -16.40
CA ASP A 341 24.46 -16.51 -15.59
C ASP A 341 23.85 -15.10 -15.75
N SER A 342 23.22 -14.80 -16.87
CA SER A 342 22.73 -13.46 -17.22
C SER A 342 21.26 -13.54 -17.64
N TYR A 343 20.36 -13.36 -16.69
CA TYR A 343 18.92 -13.46 -16.95
C TYR A 343 18.16 -12.22 -16.50
N LEU A 344 16.97 -12.07 -17.07
CA LEU A 344 15.98 -11.08 -16.70
C LEU A 344 14.64 -11.73 -16.39
N ASP A 345 13.84 -11.05 -15.58
CA ASP A 345 12.56 -11.55 -15.10
C ASP A 345 11.39 -10.68 -15.61
N VAL A 346 10.53 -11.26 -16.46
CA VAL A 346 9.21 -10.73 -16.80
C VAL A 346 8.30 -10.86 -15.58
N THR A 347 7.54 -9.80 -15.31
CA THR A 347 6.82 -9.65 -14.05
C THR A 347 5.31 -9.72 -14.25
N THR A 348 4.56 -10.03 -13.18
CA THR A 348 3.09 -10.02 -13.18
C THR A 348 2.46 -8.64 -13.38
N ARG A 349 3.28 -7.61 -13.62
CA ARG A 349 2.86 -6.25 -13.94
C ARG A 349 3.44 -5.73 -15.25
N GLN A 350 3.88 -6.64 -16.12
CA GLN A 350 4.41 -6.27 -17.44
C GLN A 350 5.63 -5.34 -17.39
N ASP A 351 6.43 -5.45 -16.33
CA ASP A 351 7.78 -4.86 -16.24
C ASP A 351 8.85 -5.94 -16.41
N ILE A 352 10.12 -5.50 -16.51
CA ILE A 352 11.33 -6.34 -16.43
C ILE A 352 12.08 -6.06 -15.13
N GLN A 353 12.65 -7.11 -14.54
CA GLN A 353 13.53 -7.03 -13.38
C GLN A 353 14.88 -7.70 -13.67
N PHE A 354 15.94 -7.07 -13.19
CA PHE A 354 17.31 -7.58 -13.18
C PHE A 354 17.78 -7.78 -11.75
N HIS A 355 18.67 -8.74 -11.56
CA HIS A 355 19.37 -8.97 -10.29
C HIS A 355 20.87 -8.80 -10.49
N TRP A 356 21.64 -8.79 -9.39
CA TRP A 356 23.10 -8.65 -9.44
C TRP A 356 23.63 -7.31 -9.95
N ILE A 357 22.78 -6.29 -10.07
CA ILE A 357 23.22 -4.95 -10.45
C ILE A 357 24.09 -4.35 -9.34
N ARG A 358 25.26 -3.83 -9.69
CA ARG A 358 26.12 -3.08 -8.78
C ARG A 358 25.80 -1.59 -8.86
N MET A 359 26.00 -0.87 -7.77
CA MET A 359 25.66 0.56 -7.71
C MET A 359 26.45 1.38 -8.73
N GLU A 360 27.72 1.06 -8.92
CA GLU A 360 28.62 1.72 -9.86
C GLU A 360 28.19 1.62 -11.33
N ASP A 361 27.42 0.58 -11.70
CA ASP A 361 26.99 0.33 -13.07
C ASP A 361 25.69 1.07 -13.42
N VAL A 362 24.92 1.50 -12.40
CA VAL A 362 23.60 2.10 -12.56
C VAL A 362 23.56 3.29 -13.54
N PRO A 363 24.52 4.25 -13.51
CA PRO A 363 24.51 5.36 -14.46
C PRO A 363 24.63 4.91 -15.91
N GLU A 364 25.43 3.88 -16.19
CA GLU A 364 25.67 3.34 -17.53
C GLU A 364 24.44 2.57 -18.02
N ILE A 365 23.80 1.79 -17.14
CA ILE A 365 22.51 1.14 -17.41
C ILE A 365 21.45 2.20 -17.81
N TRP A 366 21.38 3.34 -17.11
CA TRP A 366 20.48 4.42 -17.51
C TRP A 366 20.85 5.05 -18.84
N ASP A 367 22.14 5.19 -19.16
CA ASP A 367 22.59 5.73 -20.45
C ASP A 367 22.23 4.80 -21.63
N LEU A 368 22.04 3.51 -21.36
CA LEU A 368 21.54 2.52 -22.31
C LEU A 368 20.00 2.52 -22.42
N LEU A 369 19.29 2.58 -21.30
CA LEU A 369 17.82 2.44 -21.27
C LEU A 369 17.07 3.73 -21.59
N ASP A 370 17.55 4.90 -21.13
CA ASP A 370 16.85 6.18 -21.30
C ASP A 370 16.61 6.52 -22.81
N PRO A 371 17.60 6.35 -23.72
CA PRO A 371 17.38 6.59 -25.16
C PRO A 371 16.40 5.61 -25.81
N ALA A 372 16.30 4.39 -25.29
CA ALA A 372 15.39 3.35 -25.77
C ALA A 372 13.97 3.49 -25.19
N GLY A 373 13.66 4.59 -24.50
CA GLY A 373 12.33 4.85 -23.94
C GLY A 373 11.97 4.03 -22.70
N VAL A 374 12.90 3.26 -22.13
CA VAL A 374 12.65 2.42 -20.95
C VAL A 374 12.94 3.20 -19.68
N SER A 375 11.89 3.58 -18.95
CA SER A 375 12.02 4.33 -17.70
C SER A 375 12.26 3.43 -16.49
N THR A 376 12.84 4.00 -15.43
CA THR A 376 13.00 3.36 -14.11
C THR A 376 12.38 4.18 -12.98
N PHE A 377 11.72 5.28 -13.32
CA PHE A 377 11.05 6.14 -12.34
C PHE A 377 9.78 5.48 -11.79
N GLN A 378 9.59 5.60 -10.47
CA GLN A 378 8.40 5.16 -9.74
C GLN A 378 7.97 3.72 -10.06
N THR A 379 8.94 2.84 -10.29
CA THR A 379 8.72 1.38 -10.40
C THR A 379 8.46 0.75 -9.02
N GLY A 380 8.90 1.45 -7.98
CA GLY A 380 8.77 1.11 -6.57
C GLY A 380 8.34 2.27 -5.68
N GLY A 381 8.64 2.12 -4.39
CA GLY A 381 8.24 3.10 -3.37
C GLY A 381 6.72 3.18 -3.17
N ASN A 382 6.30 4.29 -2.60
CA ASN A 382 4.90 4.66 -2.46
C ASN A 382 4.53 5.61 -3.60
N SER A 383 4.19 5.03 -4.73
CA SER A 383 3.95 5.73 -5.99
C SER A 383 2.96 4.95 -6.85
N VAL A 384 2.57 5.54 -7.98
CA VAL A 384 1.80 4.85 -9.02
C VAL A 384 2.71 3.86 -9.77
N ARG A 385 2.40 2.57 -9.63
CA ARG A 385 3.15 1.47 -10.26
C ARG A 385 2.92 1.41 -11.76
N ASN A 386 3.60 0.49 -12.45
CA ASN A 386 3.34 0.25 -13.87
C ASN A 386 1.86 0.01 -14.14
N VAL A 387 1.36 0.61 -15.22
CA VAL A 387 -0.03 0.47 -15.65
C VAL A 387 -0.12 -0.80 -16.45
N VAL A 388 -0.89 -1.75 -15.91
CA VAL A 388 -1.13 -3.03 -16.59
C VAL A 388 -2.22 -2.84 -17.63
N SER A 389 -2.03 -3.43 -18.81
CA SER A 389 -2.94 -3.35 -19.95
C SER A 389 -3.12 -4.71 -20.62
N CYS A 390 -4.05 -4.80 -21.57
CA CYS A 390 -4.20 -6.00 -22.40
C CYS A 390 -2.92 -6.21 -23.25
N PRO A 391 -2.25 -7.37 -23.17
CA PRO A 391 -1.03 -7.59 -23.95
C PRO A 391 -1.26 -7.54 -25.47
N ALA A 392 -2.43 -7.98 -25.93
CA ALA A 392 -2.82 -7.94 -27.34
C ALA A 392 -3.57 -6.64 -27.74
N ALA A 393 -3.44 -5.56 -26.94
CA ALA A 393 -4.11 -4.30 -27.23
C ALA A 393 -3.71 -3.74 -28.61
N GLY A 394 -4.68 -3.26 -29.38
CA GLY A 394 -4.54 -2.73 -30.72
C GLY A 394 -4.42 -3.76 -31.83
N VAL A 395 -4.33 -5.07 -31.52
CA VAL A 395 -4.17 -6.13 -32.54
C VAL A 395 -5.19 -7.27 -32.42
N ALA A 396 -5.67 -7.60 -31.22
CA ALA A 396 -6.58 -8.71 -31.02
C ALA A 396 -7.89 -8.57 -31.83
N ALA A 397 -8.33 -9.66 -32.46
CA ALA A 397 -9.55 -9.67 -33.27
C ALA A 397 -10.84 -9.36 -32.47
N ASP A 398 -10.86 -9.66 -31.17
CA ASP A 398 -12.00 -9.47 -30.26
C ASP A 398 -11.88 -8.23 -29.37
N GLU A 399 -10.91 -7.35 -29.65
CA GLU A 399 -10.69 -6.12 -28.88
C GLU A 399 -11.91 -5.19 -28.91
N VAL A 400 -12.19 -4.56 -27.76
CA VAL A 400 -13.22 -3.50 -27.65
C VAL A 400 -12.59 -2.11 -27.76
N LEU A 401 -11.47 -1.89 -27.07
CA LEU A 401 -10.75 -0.61 -27.00
C LEU A 401 -9.24 -0.85 -26.99
N ASP A 402 -8.51 -0.16 -27.87
CA ASP A 402 -7.05 -0.08 -27.77
C ASP A 402 -6.67 0.74 -26.53
N THR A 403 -6.00 0.08 -25.60
CA THR A 403 -5.68 0.60 -24.27
C THR A 403 -4.24 1.11 -24.16
N ARG A 404 -3.41 0.93 -25.19
CA ARG A 404 -2.00 1.40 -25.18
C ARG A 404 -1.89 2.91 -24.96
N PRO A 405 -2.63 3.77 -25.69
CA PRO A 405 -2.55 5.22 -25.48
C PRO A 405 -2.98 5.65 -24.07
N VAL A 406 -3.89 4.91 -23.46
CA VAL A 406 -4.38 5.20 -22.09
C VAL A 406 -3.30 4.83 -21.06
N ALA A 407 -2.67 3.66 -21.20
CA ALA A 407 -1.61 3.22 -20.30
C ALA A 407 -0.36 4.14 -20.37
N GLU A 408 -0.01 4.59 -21.57
CA GLU A 408 1.04 5.59 -21.82
C GLU A 408 0.67 6.94 -21.18
N ALA A 409 -0.52 7.47 -21.46
CA ALA A 409 -0.96 8.76 -20.93
C ALA A 409 -1.03 8.79 -19.39
N ILE A 410 -1.49 7.70 -18.76
CA ILE A 410 -1.40 7.56 -17.30
C ILE A 410 0.06 7.55 -16.87
N THR A 411 0.93 6.77 -17.52
CA THR A 411 2.33 6.72 -17.10
C THR A 411 3.01 8.09 -17.20
N GLU A 412 2.88 8.79 -18.33
CA GLU A 412 3.41 10.14 -18.53
C GLU A 412 2.91 11.13 -17.49
N ALA A 413 1.63 11.04 -17.10
CA ALA A 413 1.02 11.94 -16.13
C ALA A 413 1.60 11.84 -14.72
N PHE A 414 2.26 10.73 -14.36
CA PHE A 414 2.81 10.50 -13.03
C PHE A 414 4.34 10.38 -13.02
N LEU A 415 4.98 10.19 -14.18
CA LEU A 415 6.40 9.87 -14.28
C LEU A 415 7.28 11.03 -13.82
N ALA A 416 8.18 10.75 -12.87
CA ALA A 416 9.05 11.73 -12.23
C ALA A 416 8.31 12.91 -11.58
N ASP A 417 7.00 12.77 -11.35
CA ASP A 417 6.23 13.79 -10.64
C ASP A 417 6.42 13.60 -9.13
N HIS A 418 7.16 14.53 -8.53
CA HIS A 418 7.40 14.61 -7.09
C HIS A 418 6.11 14.60 -6.24
N ARG A 419 4.98 15.12 -6.76
CA ARG A 419 3.67 15.11 -6.07
C ARG A 419 3.21 13.69 -5.73
N TYR A 420 3.55 12.73 -6.59
CA TYR A 420 3.11 11.34 -6.50
C TYR A 420 4.28 10.38 -6.22
N ALA A 421 5.38 10.90 -5.68
CA ALA A 421 6.56 10.13 -5.31
C ALA A 421 6.54 9.65 -3.84
N ASN A 422 5.61 10.15 -3.03
CA ASN A 422 5.39 9.71 -1.64
C ASN A 422 3.89 9.63 -1.32
N LEU A 423 3.17 8.75 -2.02
CA LEU A 423 1.80 8.37 -1.66
C LEU A 423 1.79 7.66 -0.27
N PRO A 424 0.63 7.45 0.36
CA PRO A 424 0.57 6.62 1.58
C PRO A 424 1.11 5.20 1.34
N ARG A 425 0.81 4.64 0.17
CA ARG A 425 1.37 3.36 -0.29
C ARG A 425 1.34 3.24 -1.81
N LYS A 426 1.82 2.10 -2.34
CA LYS A 426 1.74 1.78 -3.77
C LYS A 426 0.28 1.85 -4.28
N LEU A 427 0.09 2.53 -5.41
CA LEU A 427 -1.17 2.60 -6.16
C LEU A 427 -0.99 1.81 -7.47
N LYS A 428 -1.84 0.82 -7.71
CA LYS A 428 -1.81 -0.04 -8.90
C LYS A 428 -3.01 0.25 -9.78
N VAL A 429 -2.75 0.48 -11.06
CA VAL A 429 -3.78 0.71 -12.07
C VAL A 429 -3.76 -0.44 -13.09
N SER A 430 -4.95 -0.85 -13.52
CA SER A 430 -5.17 -1.77 -14.63
C SER A 430 -6.19 -1.19 -15.60
N VAL A 431 -5.85 -1.15 -16.88
CA VAL A 431 -6.72 -0.68 -17.96
C VAL A 431 -6.98 -1.84 -18.91
N ASN A 432 -8.19 -2.38 -18.89
CA ASN A 432 -8.56 -3.53 -19.70
C ASN A 432 -9.38 -3.10 -20.92
N GLY A 433 -8.97 -3.52 -22.12
CA GLY A 433 -9.63 -3.23 -23.40
C GLY A 433 -10.30 -4.42 -24.09
N CYS A 434 -10.04 -5.65 -23.63
CA CYS A 434 -10.61 -6.87 -24.20
C CYS A 434 -11.81 -7.40 -23.41
N ARG A 435 -12.58 -8.31 -23.99
CA ARG A 435 -13.71 -8.96 -23.32
C ARG A 435 -13.28 -9.96 -22.25
N GLY A 436 -12.03 -10.40 -22.27
CA GLY A 436 -11.50 -11.41 -21.36
C GLY A 436 -11.02 -10.91 -20.00
N ALA A 437 -10.96 -9.59 -19.74
CA ALA A 437 -10.37 -9.05 -18.50
C ALA A 437 -8.90 -9.48 -18.25
N CYS A 438 -8.11 -9.69 -19.31
CA CYS A 438 -6.73 -10.21 -19.20
C CYS A 438 -5.76 -9.29 -18.44
N ALA A 439 -6.09 -8.01 -18.29
CA ALA A 439 -5.35 -7.05 -17.49
C ALA A 439 -5.64 -7.14 -15.96
N GLN A 440 -6.49 -8.09 -15.53
CA GLN A 440 -6.83 -8.38 -14.13
C GLN A 440 -7.35 -7.15 -13.33
N PRO A 441 -8.34 -6.39 -13.82
CA PRO A 441 -8.81 -5.15 -13.18
C PRO A 441 -9.31 -5.36 -11.73
N GLU A 442 -9.78 -6.55 -11.39
CA GLU A 442 -10.40 -6.91 -10.12
C GLU A 442 -9.47 -6.78 -8.90
N ILE A 443 -8.15 -6.90 -9.11
CA ILE A 443 -7.15 -6.99 -8.04
C ILE A 443 -6.21 -5.77 -7.98
N ASN A 444 -6.56 -4.70 -8.68
CA ASN A 444 -5.81 -3.44 -8.72
C ASN A 444 -6.49 -2.37 -7.86
N ASP A 445 -5.73 -1.36 -7.43
CA ASP A 445 -6.28 -0.27 -6.63
C ASP A 445 -7.31 0.53 -7.47
N LEU A 446 -7.08 0.65 -8.77
CA LEU A 446 -8.07 1.03 -9.79
C LEU A 446 -8.09 0.02 -10.94
N GLY A 447 -9.28 -0.40 -11.33
CA GLY A 447 -9.52 -1.25 -12.50
C GLY A 447 -10.51 -0.60 -13.46
N PHE A 448 -10.16 -0.54 -14.74
CA PHE A 448 -11.00 -0.04 -15.82
C PHE A 448 -11.41 -1.20 -16.74
N THR A 449 -12.71 -1.48 -16.87
CA THR A 449 -13.25 -2.55 -17.72
C THR A 449 -14.02 -1.96 -18.89
N PRO A 450 -13.91 -2.52 -20.12
CA PRO A 450 -14.55 -1.95 -21.30
C PRO A 450 -16.08 -1.94 -21.14
N ALA A 451 -16.69 -0.80 -21.43
CA ALA A 451 -18.11 -0.57 -21.23
C ALA A 451 -18.71 0.27 -22.37
N ARG A 452 -20.03 0.18 -22.53
CA ARG A 452 -20.80 0.96 -23.49
C ARG A 452 -21.87 1.79 -22.81
N LYS A 453 -21.93 3.09 -23.14
CA LYS A 453 -23.01 3.98 -22.68
C LYS A 453 -23.65 4.71 -23.86
N GLY A 454 -24.74 4.13 -24.37
CA GLY A 454 -25.36 4.57 -25.62
C GLY A 454 -24.41 4.29 -26.79
N ASP A 455 -24.05 5.33 -27.54
CA ASP A 455 -23.11 5.23 -28.67
C ASP A 455 -21.64 5.43 -28.24
N ARG A 456 -21.36 5.68 -26.95
CA ARG A 456 -20.01 5.91 -26.43
C ARG A 456 -19.41 4.60 -25.92
N LEU A 457 -18.14 4.37 -26.28
CA LEU A 457 -17.30 3.33 -25.70
C LEU A 457 -16.36 3.97 -24.69
N GLY A 458 -16.17 3.30 -23.57
CA GLY A 458 -15.33 3.76 -22.49
C GLY A 458 -15.12 2.64 -21.48
N PHE A 459 -15.03 3.01 -20.22
CA PHE A 459 -14.74 2.08 -19.14
C PHE A 459 -15.70 2.24 -17.97
N ASN A 460 -16.09 1.12 -17.36
CA ASN A 460 -16.58 1.11 -16.00
C ASN A 460 -15.39 1.10 -15.03
N VAL A 461 -15.54 1.74 -13.87
CA VAL A 461 -14.46 1.93 -12.90
C VAL A 461 -14.73 1.16 -11.62
N ALA A 462 -13.75 0.35 -11.19
CA ALA A 462 -13.72 -0.29 -9.89
C ALA A 462 -12.51 0.18 -9.07
N ALA A 463 -12.64 0.22 -7.74
CA ALA A 463 -11.58 0.64 -6.83
C ALA A 463 -11.38 -0.26 -5.61
N GLY A 464 -10.17 -0.26 -5.07
CA GLY A 464 -9.83 -0.93 -3.82
C GLY A 464 -9.60 -2.45 -3.95
N GLY A 465 -9.08 -2.92 -5.07
CA GLY A 465 -8.63 -4.30 -5.23
C GLY A 465 -7.24 -4.55 -4.64
N GLY A 466 -6.97 -5.79 -4.23
CA GLY A 466 -5.60 -6.22 -3.88
C GLY A 466 -5.55 -7.49 -3.04
N LEU A 467 -4.47 -8.26 -3.19
CA LEU A 467 -4.33 -9.62 -2.63
C LEU A 467 -3.71 -9.63 -1.22
N SER A 468 -2.38 -9.76 -1.07
CA SER A 468 -1.71 -9.86 0.26
C SER A 468 -2.43 -10.80 1.24
N ASP A 469 -2.39 -10.54 2.56
CA ASP A 469 -3.03 -11.40 3.57
C ASP A 469 -4.55 -11.27 3.65
N SER A 470 -5.08 -10.07 3.38
CA SER A 470 -6.52 -9.81 3.31
C SER A 470 -6.93 -9.48 1.87
N PRO A 471 -7.16 -10.49 1.01
CA PRO A 471 -7.48 -10.26 -0.38
C PRO A 471 -8.87 -9.63 -0.55
N ARG A 472 -8.98 -8.67 -1.46
CA ARG A 472 -10.20 -7.91 -1.76
C ARG A 472 -10.35 -7.71 -3.25
N ILE A 473 -11.56 -7.93 -3.75
CA ILE A 473 -11.96 -7.57 -5.12
C ILE A 473 -12.34 -6.08 -5.14
N GLY A 474 -11.93 -5.36 -6.19
CA GLY A 474 -12.31 -3.97 -6.37
C GLY A 474 -13.82 -3.78 -6.39
N SER A 475 -14.32 -2.75 -5.70
CA SER A 475 -15.73 -2.39 -5.69
C SER A 475 -16.07 -1.59 -6.94
N ASP A 476 -17.14 -1.98 -7.63
CA ASP A 476 -17.73 -1.16 -8.69
C ASP A 476 -18.20 0.18 -8.11
N LEU A 477 -17.73 1.27 -8.70
CA LEU A 477 -18.09 2.63 -8.29
C LEU A 477 -19.38 3.15 -8.94
N ASP A 478 -19.98 2.38 -9.85
CA ASP A 478 -21.05 2.82 -10.76
C ASP A 478 -20.62 4.07 -11.56
N VAL A 479 -19.39 4.07 -12.08
CA VAL A 479 -18.83 5.18 -12.86
C VAL A 479 -18.50 4.73 -14.27
N PHE A 480 -18.94 5.52 -15.27
CA PHE A 480 -18.50 5.39 -16.67
C PHE A 480 -17.58 6.56 -17.05
N VAL A 481 -16.46 6.25 -17.72
CA VAL A 481 -15.54 7.26 -18.27
C VAL A 481 -15.07 6.92 -19.68
N GLU A 482 -14.89 7.93 -20.53
CA GLU A 482 -14.29 7.79 -21.86
C GLU A 482 -12.75 7.74 -21.77
N PRO A 483 -12.04 7.19 -22.77
CA PRO A 483 -10.58 6.98 -22.69
C PRO A 483 -9.76 8.23 -22.34
N ASP A 484 -10.17 9.41 -22.81
CA ASP A 484 -9.51 10.69 -22.53
C ASP A 484 -9.71 11.21 -21.10
N GLN A 485 -10.67 10.65 -20.36
CA GLN A 485 -10.97 11.03 -18.98
C GLN A 485 -10.23 10.16 -17.94
N VAL A 486 -9.69 9.01 -18.35
CA VAL A 486 -9.10 8.01 -17.43
C VAL A 486 -7.95 8.60 -16.61
N VAL A 487 -7.07 9.39 -17.22
CA VAL A 487 -5.93 10.03 -16.53
C VAL A 487 -6.40 10.91 -15.37
N GLU A 488 -7.49 11.65 -15.57
CA GLU A 488 -8.04 12.54 -14.55
C GLU A 488 -8.66 11.76 -13.39
N VAL A 489 -9.25 10.59 -13.64
CA VAL A 489 -9.73 9.70 -12.56
C VAL A 489 -8.56 9.16 -11.73
N VAL A 490 -7.46 8.76 -12.38
CA VAL A 490 -6.29 8.25 -11.67
C VAL A 490 -5.65 9.37 -10.84
N ARG A 491 -5.55 10.60 -11.37
CA ARG A 491 -5.07 11.79 -10.63
C ARG A 491 -5.96 12.11 -9.45
N ALA A 492 -7.28 12.17 -9.65
CA ALA A 492 -8.24 12.39 -8.59
C ALA A 492 -8.12 11.34 -7.47
N THR A 493 -7.92 10.08 -7.84
CA THR A 493 -7.71 8.99 -6.86
C THR A 493 -6.39 9.13 -6.12
N ALA A 494 -5.31 9.51 -6.81
CA ALA A 494 -4.02 9.74 -6.17
C ALA A 494 -4.09 10.93 -5.21
N ASP A 495 -4.76 12.02 -5.59
CA ASP A 495 -4.98 13.21 -4.76
C ASP A 495 -5.84 12.87 -3.53
N LEU A 496 -6.96 12.17 -3.71
CA LEU A 496 -7.78 11.63 -2.63
C LEU A 496 -6.97 10.73 -1.70
N PHE A 497 -6.09 9.90 -2.26
CA PHE A 497 -5.28 8.98 -1.47
C PHE A 497 -4.20 9.72 -0.68
N VAL A 498 -3.57 10.76 -1.24
CA VAL A 498 -2.67 11.66 -0.49
C VAL A 498 -3.42 12.32 0.67
N GLU A 499 -4.64 12.78 0.42
CA GLU A 499 -5.44 13.46 1.43
C GLU A 499 -5.92 12.50 2.53
N HIS A 500 -6.50 11.34 2.19
CA HIS A 500 -7.22 10.50 3.15
C HIS A 500 -6.54 9.17 3.51
N GLY A 501 -5.45 8.79 2.83
CA GLY A 501 -4.75 7.55 3.13
C GLY A 501 -3.84 7.65 4.36
N SER A 502 -3.72 6.55 5.11
CA SER A 502 -2.83 6.49 6.27
C SER A 502 -1.36 6.38 5.86
N TYR A 503 -0.51 7.29 6.35
CA TYR A 503 0.94 7.24 6.18
C TYR A 503 1.66 6.47 7.29
N LEU A 504 1.06 6.41 8.48
CA LEU A 504 1.66 5.84 9.69
C LEU A 504 1.34 4.36 9.87
N ASP A 505 0.08 3.96 9.66
CA ASP A 505 -0.31 2.58 9.88
C ASP A 505 -0.07 1.73 8.63
N THR A 506 1.07 1.03 8.65
CA THR A 506 1.46 0.16 7.54
C THR A 506 0.57 -1.06 7.33
N ALA A 507 -0.27 -1.42 8.31
CA ALA A 507 -1.25 -2.50 8.17
C ALA A 507 -2.44 -2.08 7.29
N VAL A 508 -2.81 -0.80 7.31
CA VAL A 508 -4.00 -0.27 6.61
C VAL A 508 -3.70 0.80 5.55
N ASN A 509 -2.44 1.11 5.26
CA ASN A 509 -2.07 2.17 4.31
C ASN A 509 -2.36 1.89 2.82
N ARG A 510 -3.03 0.81 2.43
CA ARG A 510 -3.43 0.56 1.02
C ARG A 510 -4.81 1.13 0.75
N LEU A 511 -5.03 1.68 -0.46
CA LEU A 511 -6.32 2.25 -0.87
C LEU A 511 -7.51 1.31 -0.63
N ARG A 512 -7.33 -0.01 -0.76
CA ARG A 512 -8.37 -1.00 -0.50
C ARG A 512 -9.03 -0.89 0.88
N PHE A 513 -8.29 -0.48 1.91
CA PHE A 513 -8.84 -0.35 3.27
C PHE A 513 -9.71 0.89 3.38
N LEU A 514 -9.29 2.00 2.76
CA LEU A 514 -10.10 3.21 2.65
C LEU A 514 -11.42 2.94 1.90
N VAL A 515 -11.35 2.21 0.78
CA VAL A 515 -12.54 1.84 -0.01
C VAL A 515 -13.43 0.85 0.76
N GLU A 516 -12.85 -0.05 1.56
CA GLU A 516 -13.59 -0.97 2.42
C GLU A 516 -14.34 -0.24 3.52
N GLU A 517 -13.68 0.72 4.17
CA GLU A 517 -14.26 1.52 5.26
C GLU A 517 -15.40 2.41 4.78
N TRP A 518 -15.18 3.16 3.69
CA TRP A 518 -16.18 4.09 3.16
C TRP A 518 -17.28 3.38 2.36
N GLY A 519 -16.97 2.23 1.77
CA GLY A 519 -17.82 1.63 0.75
C GLY A 519 -17.82 2.42 -0.57
N ALA A 520 -18.39 1.81 -1.61
CA ALA A 520 -18.33 2.34 -2.97
C ALA A 520 -19.04 3.70 -3.15
N GLU A 521 -20.21 3.88 -2.50
CA GLU A 521 -21.03 5.09 -2.65
C GLU A 521 -20.33 6.32 -2.08
N GLN A 522 -19.83 6.24 -0.84
CA GLN A 522 -19.09 7.33 -0.21
C GLN A 522 -17.77 7.57 -0.92
N PHE A 523 -17.02 6.51 -1.29
CA PHE A 523 -15.77 6.67 -2.02
C PHE A 523 -15.96 7.37 -3.37
N ARG A 524 -17.01 7.03 -4.12
CA ARG A 524 -17.38 7.74 -5.35
C ARG A 524 -17.66 9.22 -5.09
N ALA A 525 -18.42 9.53 -4.04
CA ALA A 525 -18.79 10.90 -3.69
C ALA A 525 -17.57 11.75 -3.33
N GLU A 526 -16.65 11.22 -2.54
CA GLU A 526 -15.39 11.91 -2.21
C GLU A 526 -14.50 12.03 -3.44
N LEU A 527 -14.34 10.97 -4.24
CA LEU A 527 -13.56 11.00 -5.48
C LEU A 527 -14.04 12.08 -6.46
N GLN A 528 -15.36 12.30 -6.55
CA GLN A 528 -15.95 13.36 -7.38
C GLN A 528 -15.45 14.76 -7.02
N ARG A 529 -15.08 15.00 -5.75
CA ARG A 529 -14.59 16.32 -5.30
C ARG A 529 -13.21 16.64 -5.85
N PHE A 530 -12.41 15.61 -6.13
CA PHE A 530 -11.08 15.72 -6.72
C PHE A 530 -11.11 15.66 -8.25
N ALA A 531 -12.12 14.99 -8.82
CA ALA A 531 -12.21 14.78 -10.26
C ALA A 531 -12.72 16.04 -10.99
N PRO A 532 -12.02 16.53 -12.04
CA PRO A 532 -12.52 17.63 -12.87
C PRO A 532 -13.63 17.20 -13.82
N VAL A 533 -13.87 15.89 -13.96
CA VAL A 533 -14.94 15.30 -14.77
C VAL A 533 -16.14 14.95 -13.88
N GLU A 534 -17.36 15.21 -14.37
CA GLU A 534 -18.58 14.77 -13.69
C GLU A 534 -18.79 13.26 -13.91
N PHE A 535 -18.98 12.50 -12.83
CA PHE A 535 -19.17 11.07 -12.88
C PHE A 535 -20.59 10.68 -13.26
N GLU A 536 -20.68 10.18 -14.47
CA GLU A 536 -21.83 9.47 -14.97
C GLU A 536 -21.97 8.07 -14.35
N SER A 537 -23.21 7.57 -14.22
CA SER A 537 -23.46 6.15 -13.85
C SER A 537 -22.74 5.19 -14.81
N ALA A 538 -22.45 3.97 -14.37
CA ALA A 538 -21.81 2.94 -15.19
C ALA A 538 -22.58 2.65 -16.48
N GLY A 539 -21.83 2.21 -17.50
CA GLY A 539 -22.35 1.69 -18.75
C GLY A 539 -22.62 0.19 -18.71
N GLU A 540 -23.10 -0.35 -19.83
CA GLU A 540 -23.17 -1.80 -20.06
C GLU A 540 -21.76 -2.39 -20.08
N ASN A 541 -21.45 -3.27 -19.12
CA ASN A 541 -20.18 -3.98 -19.07
C ASN A 541 -20.05 -4.91 -20.29
N LEU A 542 -18.95 -4.80 -21.03
CA LEU A 542 -18.67 -5.60 -22.23
C LEU A 542 -17.74 -6.79 -21.97
N VAL A 543 -17.29 -6.97 -20.73
CA VAL A 543 -16.47 -8.10 -20.29
C VAL A 543 -17.33 -9.36 -20.22
N GLU A 544 -16.82 -10.43 -20.81
CA GLU A 544 -17.39 -11.79 -20.78
C GLU A 544 -16.59 -12.72 -19.84
N HIS A 545 -15.47 -12.22 -19.28
CA HIS A 545 -14.67 -12.79 -18.19
C HIS A 545 -14.12 -14.21 -18.45
N HIS A 546 -13.09 -14.30 -19.31
CA HIS A 546 -12.39 -15.57 -19.58
C HIS A 546 -10.87 -15.52 -19.35
N HIS A 547 -10.36 -14.46 -18.70
CA HIS A 547 -8.95 -14.18 -18.33
C HIS A 547 -7.88 -14.95 -19.14
N PRO A 548 -7.76 -14.65 -20.44
CA PRO A 548 -6.83 -15.37 -21.31
C PRO A 548 -5.38 -15.10 -20.90
N ASP A 549 -4.53 -16.11 -21.03
CA ASP A 549 -3.08 -16.00 -20.80
C ASP A 549 -2.31 -15.52 -22.03
N HIS A 550 -2.98 -15.50 -23.19
CA HIS A 550 -2.45 -15.15 -24.52
C HIS A 550 -1.33 -16.07 -25.05
N VAL A 551 -1.07 -17.23 -24.44
CA VAL A 551 -0.13 -18.22 -25.00
C VAL A 551 -0.78 -18.92 -26.21
N GLY A 552 0.01 -19.24 -27.24
CA GLY A 552 -0.47 -19.85 -28.49
C GLY A 552 -0.56 -18.88 -29.66
N VAL A 553 -1.13 -19.35 -30.77
CA VAL A 553 -1.37 -18.55 -31.98
C VAL A 553 -2.79 -18.03 -31.97
N HIS A 554 -2.97 -16.75 -32.21
CA HIS A 554 -4.27 -16.07 -32.14
C HIS A 554 -4.47 -15.11 -33.32
N ASP A 555 -5.71 -15.02 -33.80
CA ASP A 555 -6.09 -14.15 -34.91
C ASP A 555 -6.05 -12.66 -34.51
N GLN A 556 -5.58 -11.82 -35.43
CA GLN A 556 -5.66 -10.36 -35.35
C GLN A 556 -6.82 -9.79 -36.18
N ALA A 557 -7.22 -8.56 -35.86
CA ALA A 557 -8.29 -7.86 -36.56
C ALA A 557 -8.01 -7.58 -38.05
N ASP A 558 -6.73 -7.48 -38.42
CA ASP A 558 -6.27 -7.26 -39.80
C ASP A 558 -6.02 -8.54 -40.60
N GLY A 559 -6.21 -9.71 -39.96
CA GLY A 559 -6.02 -11.03 -40.56
C GLY A 559 -4.59 -11.58 -40.45
N ALA A 560 -3.67 -10.90 -39.74
CA ALA A 560 -2.43 -11.51 -39.28
C ALA A 560 -2.66 -12.27 -37.96
N ASN A 561 -1.58 -12.73 -37.31
CA ASN A 561 -1.62 -13.43 -36.04
C ASN A 561 -0.72 -12.73 -35.01
N TYR A 562 -1.06 -12.89 -33.72
CA TYR A 562 -0.08 -12.74 -32.66
C TYR A 562 0.25 -14.10 -32.06
N VAL A 563 1.51 -14.31 -31.72
CA VAL A 563 2.03 -15.56 -31.16
C VAL A 563 2.51 -15.32 -29.75
N GLY A 564 1.87 -15.94 -28.77
CA GLY A 564 2.29 -15.90 -27.37
C GLY A 564 3.21 -17.03 -27.01
N LEU A 565 4.40 -16.67 -26.54
CA LEU A 565 5.48 -17.56 -26.14
C LEU A 565 5.45 -17.76 -24.62
N SER A 566 5.42 -19.01 -24.19
CA SER A 566 5.52 -19.36 -22.78
C SER A 566 6.94 -19.12 -22.30
N ILE A 567 7.10 -18.24 -21.30
CA ILE A 567 8.35 -18.05 -20.57
C ILE A 567 8.13 -18.61 -19.17
N PRO A 568 8.47 -19.90 -18.94
CA PRO A 568 8.15 -20.54 -17.67
C PRO A 568 8.73 -19.75 -16.51
N VAL A 569 7.89 -19.46 -15.50
CA VAL A 569 8.23 -18.64 -14.32
C VAL A 569 8.72 -17.22 -14.64
N GLY A 570 8.57 -16.76 -15.88
CA GLY A 570 8.95 -15.43 -16.36
C GLY A 570 10.43 -15.15 -16.39
N ARG A 571 11.32 -16.15 -16.40
CA ARG A 571 12.78 -15.92 -16.43
C ARG A 571 13.36 -16.37 -17.76
N ILE A 572 14.10 -15.48 -18.41
CA ILE A 572 14.73 -15.68 -19.71
C ILE A 572 16.17 -15.14 -19.69
N ASP A 573 17.07 -15.82 -20.39
CA ASP A 573 18.45 -15.41 -20.58
C ASP A 573 18.55 -14.12 -21.43
N GLY A 574 19.57 -13.31 -21.21
CA GLY A 574 19.76 -12.03 -21.89
C GLY A 574 20.05 -12.17 -23.39
N GLU A 575 20.77 -13.21 -23.81
CA GLU A 575 20.98 -13.53 -25.23
C GLU A 575 19.69 -14.01 -25.88
N ASP A 576 18.94 -14.89 -25.20
CA ASP A 576 17.65 -15.39 -25.67
C ASP A 576 16.63 -14.25 -25.84
N PHE A 577 16.58 -13.30 -24.91
CA PHE A 577 15.68 -12.16 -25.01
C PHE A 577 16.02 -11.25 -26.19
N GLN A 578 17.31 -11.05 -26.50
CA GLN A 578 17.75 -10.34 -27.70
C GLN A 578 17.38 -11.11 -28.97
N ALA A 579 17.53 -12.44 -28.96
CA ALA A 579 17.14 -13.28 -30.08
C ALA A 579 15.62 -13.21 -30.32
N ILE A 580 14.78 -13.15 -29.28
CA ILE A 580 13.34 -12.90 -29.45
C ILE A 580 13.11 -11.55 -30.15
N ALA A 581 13.85 -10.49 -29.78
CA ALA A 581 13.75 -9.20 -30.48
C ALA A 581 14.10 -9.33 -31.98
N ASP A 582 15.15 -10.08 -32.34
CA ASP A 582 15.47 -10.40 -33.74
C ASP A 582 14.32 -11.14 -34.46
N LEU A 583 13.69 -12.11 -33.78
CA LEU A 583 12.56 -12.84 -34.35
C LEU A 583 11.36 -11.92 -34.60
N THR A 584 11.11 -10.94 -33.74
CA THR A 584 10.00 -9.99 -33.93
C THR A 584 10.21 -9.09 -35.15
N GLU A 585 11.44 -8.72 -35.48
CA GLU A 585 11.76 -7.98 -36.71
C GLU A 585 11.71 -8.86 -37.96
N THR A 586 12.03 -10.14 -37.80
CA THR A 586 12.06 -11.10 -38.91
C THR A 586 10.66 -11.53 -39.32
N TYR A 587 9.80 -11.85 -38.33
CA TYR A 587 8.51 -12.49 -38.53
C TYR A 587 7.30 -11.60 -38.22
N GLY A 588 7.48 -10.51 -37.48
CA GLY A 588 6.40 -9.63 -37.02
C GLY A 588 6.68 -8.14 -37.28
N SER A 589 6.20 -7.28 -36.39
CA SER A 589 6.33 -5.82 -36.51
C SER A 589 7.56 -5.23 -35.82
N GLY A 590 8.41 -6.05 -35.18
CA GLY A 590 9.49 -5.58 -34.32
C GLY A 590 9.03 -5.20 -32.91
N GLU A 591 7.78 -5.48 -32.52
CA GLU A 591 7.30 -5.30 -31.15
C GLU A 591 7.43 -6.60 -30.33
N VAL A 592 7.82 -6.48 -29.06
CA VAL A 592 7.73 -7.53 -28.04
C VAL A 592 6.76 -7.07 -26.97
N ARG A 593 5.78 -7.91 -26.60
CA ARG A 593 4.79 -7.53 -25.57
C ARG A 593 4.81 -8.44 -24.36
N LEU A 594 4.94 -7.87 -23.16
CA LEU A 594 4.98 -8.58 -21.89
C LEU A 594 3.56 -8.87 -21.40
N THR A 595 3.31 -10.02 -20.76
CA THR A 595 1.98 -10.36 -20.21
C THR A 595 1.93 -10.32 -18.68
N THR A 596 0.71 -10.21 -18.13
CA THR A 596 0.45 -10.35 -16.68
C THR A 596 0.74 -11.74 -16.14
N GLN A 597 0.87 -12.73 -17.02
CA GLN A 597 1.24 -14.12 -16.73
C GLN A 597 2.74 -14.38 -16.90
N GLN A 598 3.55 -13.32 -17.04
CA GLN A 598 5.00 -13.39 -17.21
C GLN A 598 5.49 -14.00 -18.54
N ASN A 599 4.64 -13.97 -19.57
CA ASN A 599 4.94 -14.46 -20.92
C ASN A 599 5.24 -13.31 -21.88
N LEU A 600 5.57 -13.64 -23.13
CA LEU A 600 5.86 -12.69 -24.21
C LEU A 600 4.92 -12.91 -25.39
N LEU A 601 4.59 -11.86 -26.14
CA LEU A 601 3.90 -11.94 -27.43
C LEU A 601 4.76 -11.37 -28.56
N VAL A 602 4.65 -12.00 -29.72
CA VAL A 602 5.13 -11.51 -31.03
C VAL A 602 3.91 -11.18 -31.89
N PRO A 603 3.55 -9.90 -32.07
CA PRO A 603 2.41 -9.49 -32.89
C PRO A 603 2.76 -9.46 -34.39
N ASP A 604 1.72 -9.34 -35.21
CA ASP A 604 1.77 -9.08 -36.65
C ASP A 604 2.49 -10.16 -37.48
N VAL A 605 2.40 -11.41 -37.04
CA VAL A 605 2.96 -12.58 -37.74
C VAL A 605 2.01 -13.03 -38.85
N ALA A 606 2.47 -12.98 -40.09
CA ALA A 606 1.69 -13.44 -41.24
C ALA A 606 1.44 -14.97 -41.18
N ASP A 607 0.27 -15.42 -41.65
CA ASP A 607 -0.10 -16.86 -41.71
C ASP A 607 1.00 -17.74 -42.34
N GLU A 608 1.64 -17.24 -43.40
CA GLU A 608 2.67 -17.97 -44.15
C GLU A 608 4.00 -18.10 -43.39
N GLU A 609 4.24 -17.23 -42.40
CA GLU A 609 5.45 -17.19 -41.58
C GLU A 609 5.33 -18.03 -40.30
N LEU A 610 4.12 -18.40 -39.88
CA LEU A 610 3.88 -19.16 -38.64
C LEU A 610 4.70 -20.46 -38.56
N ALA A 611 4.79 -21.19 -39.68
CA ALA A 611 5.51 -22.45 -39.73
C ALA A 611 7.03 -22.25 -39.58
N ASP A 612 7.57 -21.16 -40.14
CA ASP A 612 8.99 -20.85 -40.07
C ASP A 612 9.36 -20.30 -38.69
N LEU A 613 8.55 -19.40 -38.12
CA LEU A 613 8.70 -18.95 -36.74
C LEU A 613 8.70 -20.14 -35.77
N HIS A 614 7.70 -21.03 -35.88
CA HIS A 614 7.62 -22.22 -35.02
C HIS A 614 8.82 -23.17 -35.17
N ALA A 615 9.54 -23.13 -36.30
CA ALA A 615 10.72 -23.95 -36.52
C ALA A 615 12.01 -23.37 -35.93
N GLU A 616 11.97 -22.12 -35.42
CA GLU A 616 13.13 -21.49 -34.80
C GLU A 616 13.60 -22.27 -33.55
N PRO A 617 14.92 -22.55 -33.41
CA PRO A 617 15.43 -23.36 -32.29
C PRO A 617 15.05 -22.81 -30.91
N LEU A 618 14.91 -21.50 -30.79
CA LEU A 618 14.56 -20.80 -29.56
C LEU A 618 13.16 -21.17 -29.04
N LEU A 619 12.22 -21.46 -29.94
CA LEU A 619 10.85 -21.83 -29.60
C LEU A 619 10.73 -23.29 -29.10
N ALA A 620 11.82 -24.06 -29.12
CA ALA A 620 11.86 -25.34 -28.42
C ALA A 620 11.86 -25.15 -26.88
N GLU A 621 12.47 -24.07 -26.38
CA GLU A 621 12.44 -23.70 -24.95
C GLU A 621 11.24 -22.79 -24.65
N TYR A 622 10.98 -21.80 -25.51
CA TYR A 622 9.91 -20.80 -25.33
C TYR A 622 8.74 -21.07 -26.28
N SER A 623 8.11 -22.24 -26.11
CA SER A 623 7.08 -22.75 -27.01
C SER A 623 5.78 -21.93 -26.95
N PRO A 624 5.08 -21.72 -28.09
CA PRO A 624 3.69 -21.28 -28.11
C PRO A 624 2.68 -22.39 -27.76
N ASP A 625 3.12 -23.65 -27.73
CA ASP A 625 2.33 -24.83 -27.38
C ASP A 625 3.04 -25.64 -26.28
N PRO A 626 3.19 -25.09 -25.06
CA PRO A 626 3.80 -25.79 -23.93
C PRO A 626 2.82 -26.80 -23.30
N GLY A 627 3.33 -27.71 -22.48
CA GLY A 627 2.48 -28.56 -21.63
C GLY A 627 1.63 -27.73 -20.64
N PRO A 628 0.51 -28.29 -20.15
CA PRO A 628 -0.49 -27.54 -19.39
C PRO A 628 0.03 -26.93 -18.08
N PHE A 629 1.00 -27.56 -17.40
CA PHE A 629 1.61 -27.03 -16.19
C PHE A 629 2.66 -25.97 -16.50
N THR A 630 3.49 -26.18 -17.53
CA THR A 630 4.45 -25.18 -17.99
C THR A 630 3.75 -23.90 -18.48
N ARG A 631 2.60 -24.04 -19.16
CA ARG A 631 1.74 -22.92 -19.56
C ARG A 631 1.22 -22.12 -18.36
N GLY A 632 0.81 -22.83 -17.31
CA GLY A 632 0.10 -22.27 -16.17
C GLY A 632 0.98 -21.73 -15.03
N VAL A 633 2.30 -21.94 -15.08
CA VAL A 633 3.19 -21.64 -13.94
C VAL A 633 3.61 -20.18 -13.86
N VAL A 634 3.24 -19.52 -12.76
CA VAL A 634 3.57 -18.12 -12.45
C VAL A 634 4.21 -18.05 -11.06
N THR A 635 5.32 -17.34 -10.92
CA THR A 635 6.02 -17.24 -9.65
C THR A 635 6.51 -15.85 -9.32
N CYS A 636 6.72 -15.60 -8.03
CA CYS A 636 7.51 -14.46 -7.59
C CYS A 636 9.00 -14.78 -7.66
N THR A 637 9.86 -13.79 -7.40
CA THR A 637 11.31 -13.98 -7.29
C THR A 637 11.74 -14.99 -6.22
N GLY A 638 10.98 -15.10 -5.12
CA GLY A 638 11.28 -16.07 -4.06
C GLY A 638 12.55 -15.79 -3.25
N ARG A 639 12.95 -16.76 -2.42
CA ARG A 639 14.04 -16.65 -1.45
C ARG A 639 15.42 -16.46 -2.08
N GLU A 640 15.55 -16.70 -3.39
CA GLU A 640 16.78 -16.48 -4.14
C GLU A 640 17.29 -15.03 -3.95
N PHE A 641 16.41 -14.03 -4.10
CA PHE A 641 16.78 -12.62 -3.96
C PHE A 641 15.92 -11.84 -2.97
N CYS A 642 14.66 -12.23 -2.77
CA CYS A 642 13.72 -11.46 -1.98
C CYS A 642 14.01 -11.56 -0.48
N ASN A 643 14.08 -10.40 0.19
CA ASN A 643 14.29 -10.28 1.63
C ASN A 643 13.12 -10.86 2.46
N TYR A 644 11.90 -10.87 1.92
CA TYR A 644 10.70 -11.36 2.61
C TYR A 644 10.41 -12.85 2.39
N ALA A 645 10.91 -13.43 1.30
CA ALA A 645 10.54 -14.79 0.92
C ALA A 645 11.18 -15.84 1.85
N LEU A 646 10.33 -16.78 2.28
CA LEU A 646 10.66 -17.91 3.16
C LEU A 646 11.14 -19.14 2.39
N VAL A 647 10.76 -19.26 1.11
CA VAL A 647 11.11 -20.39 0.24
C VAL A 647 11.54 -19.94 -1.15
N GLU A 648 12.35 -20.76 -1.81
CA GLU A 648 12.72 -20.58 -3.23
C GLU A 648 11.51 -20.96 -4.11
N THR A 649 11.31 -20.27 -5.23
CA THR A 649 10.11 -20.40 -6.08
C THR A 649 10.42 -20.67 -7.55
N LYS A 650 11.27 -19.88 -8.20
CA LYS A 650 11.48 -19.91 -9.66
C LYS A 650 12.09 -21.23 -10.13
N ALA A 651 13.25 -21.61 -9.58
CA ALA A 651 13.96 -22.81 -10.02
C ALA A 651 13.13 -24.07 -9.72
N ARG A 652 12.49 -24.11 -8.55
CA ARG A 652 11.58 -25.19 -8.15
C ARG A 652 10.38 -25.33 -9.06
N ALA A 653 9.64 -24.25 -9.29
CA ALA A 653 8.41 -24.32 -10.06
C ALA A 653 8.67 -24.62 -11.55
N LYS A 654 9.76 -24.10 -12.15
CA LYS A 654 10.17 -24.47 -13.52
C LYS A 654 10.38 -25.98 -13.62
N ARG A 655 11.16 -26.56 -12.69
CA ARG A 655 11.38 -28.00 -12.65
C ARG A 655 10.08 -28.78 -12.42
N TRP A 656 9.28 -28.37 -11.45
CA TRP A 656 8.03 -29.08 -11.12
C TRP A 656 7.04 -29.08 -12.27
N ALA A 657 6.87 -27.95 -12.96
CA ALA A 657 5.98 -27.85 -14.12
C ALA A 657 6.40 -28.82 -15.23
N ALA A 658 7.68 -28.81 -15.61
CA ALA A 658 8.21 -29.74 -16.62
C ALA A 658 8.05 -31.21 -16.20
N GLU A 659 8.34 -31.55 -14.95
CA GLU A 659 8.14 -32.92 -14.46
C GLU A 659 6.65 -33.32 -14.40
N LEU A 660 5.74 -32.37 -14.16
CA LEU A 660 4.29 -32.64 -14.12
C LEU A 660 3.72 -32.83 -15.52
N ASP A 661 4.17 -32.04 -16.51
CA ASP A 661 3.81 -32.23 -17.93
C ASP A 661 4.21 -33.63 -18.44
N GLU A 662 5.27 -34.23 -17.91
CA GLU A 662 5.69 -35.60 -18.26
C GLU A 662 4.91 -36.69 -17.53
N ARG A 663 4.43 -36.42 -16.31
CA ARG A 663 3.88 -37.44 -15.39
C ARG A 663 2.36 -37.49 -15.36
N VAL A 664 1.70 -36.37 -15.59
CA VAL A 664 0.26 -36.20 -15.40
C VAL A 664 -0.41 -36.03 -16.76
N ASP A 665 -1.31 -36.96 -17.07
CA ASP A 665 -2.17 -36.88 -18.25
C ASP A 665 -3.44 -36.09 -17.87
N THR A 666 -3.75 -35.03 -18.62
CA THR A 666 -4.94 -34.19 -18.39
C THR A 666 -5.45 -33.66 -19.73
N ASP A 667 -6.78 -33.61 -19.86
CA ASP A 667 -7.44 -33.01 -21.03
C ASP A 667 -7.54 -31.48 -20.92
N GLN A 668 -7.06 -30.87 -19.83
CA GLN A 668 -7.04 -29.42 -19.66
C GLN A 668 -5.88 -28.80 -20.47
N ASP A 669 -6.17 -27.76 -21.26
CA ASP A 669 -5.14 -27.02 -21.99
C ASP A 669 -4.15 -26.27 -21.07
N ARG A 670 -4.54 -26.06 -19.80
CA ARG A 670 -3.78 -25.31 -18.79
C ARG A 670 -4.20 -25.74 -17.39
N ILE A 671 -3.21 -25.94 -16.52
CA ILE A 671 -3.41 -26.02 -15.06
C ILE A 671 -2.66 -24.86 -14.40
N GLY A 672 -3.39 -23.89 -13.87
CA GLY A 672 -2.82 -22.70 -13.24
C GLY A 672 -2.06 -23.02 -11.95
N LEU A 673 -0.78 -22.67 -11.90
CA LEU A 673 0.05 -22.85 -10.71
C LEU A 673 0.73 -21.54 -10.33
N ARG A 674 0.28 -20.92 -9.24
CA ARG A 674 0.80 -19.63 -8.77
C ARG A 674 1.57 -19.78 -7.46
N PHE A 675 2.88 -19.52 -7.48
CA PHE A 675 3.74 -19.73 -6.31
C PHE A 675 4.40 -18.44 -5.79
N SER A 676 3.93 -17.97 -4.63
CA SER A 676 4.55 -16.89 -3.86
C SER A 676 5.37 -17.43 -2.69
N GLY A 677 6.60 -16.95 -2.52
CA GLY A 677 7.49 -17.39 -1.45
C GLY A 677 7.17 -16.84 -0.04
N CYS A 678 6.14 -15.99 0.08
CA CYS A 678 5.65 -15.41 1.34
C CYS A 678 4.21 -14.89 1.16
N THR A 679 3.66 -14.28 2.21
CA THR A 679 2.30 -13.72 2.29
C THR A 679 2.03 -12.51 1.39
N ALA A 680 3.07 -11.81 0.92
CA ALA A 680 2.91 -10.62 0.08
C ALA A 680 2.19 -10.88 -1.26
N SER A 681 2.05 -12.14 -1.68
CA SER A 681 1.23 -12.57 -2.83
C SER A 681 1.67 -11.92 -4.17
N CYS A 682 2.98 -11.78 -4.39
CA CYS A 682 3.50 -11.19 -5.63
C CYS A 682 3.16 -12.01 -6.89
N ALA A 683 3.04 -13.34 -6.77
CA ALA A 683 2.61 -14.25 -7.84
C ALA A 683 1.09 -14.46 -7.88
N GLN A 684 0.35 -13.82 -6.97
CA GLN A 684 -1.10 -13.84 -6.91
C GLN A 684 -1.73 -15.23 -6.64
N PRO A 685 -1.25 -16.06 -5.68
CA PRO A 685 -1.72 -17.44 -5.48
C PRO A 685 -3.23 -17.62 -5.25
N GLN A 686 -3.96 -16.57 -4.89
CA GLN A 686 -5.38 -16.65 -4.57
C GLN A 686 -6.31 -16.67 -5.80
N ILE A 687 -5.80 -16.47 -7.02
CA ILE A 687 -6.66 -16.14 -8.17
C ILE A 687 -6.68 -17.20 -9.29
N ASP A 688 -6.15 -18.40 -9.03
CA ASP A 688 -6.01 -19.45 -10.04
C ASP A 688 -6.31 -20.84 -9.47
N ASP A 689 -6.24 -21.85 -10.34
CA ASP A 689 -6.48 -23.26 -10.04
C ASP A 689 -5.75 -23.72 -8.76
N ILE A 690 -4.42 -23.54 -8.71
CA ILE A 690 -3.56 -23.97 -7.60
C ILE A 690 -2.70 -22.81 -7.10
N GLY A 691 -2.93 -22.40 -5.87
CA GLY A 691 -2.17 -21.38 -5.17
C GLY A 691 -1.16 -21.97 -4.18
N LEU A 692 0.08 -21.49 -4.20
CA LEU A 692 1.11 -21.84 -3.24
C LEU A 692 1.62 -20.61 -2.50
N ARG A 693 1.63 -20.69 -1.16
CA ARG A 693 2.24 -19.68 -0.28
C ARG A 693 3.34 -20.30 0.56
N GLY A 694 4.56 -19.82 0.39
CA GLY A 694 5.73 -20.28 1.13
C GLY A 694 5.60 -20.06 2.63
N ASP A 695 5.90 -21.11 3.40
CA ASP A 695 5.95 -21.11 4.86
C ASP A 695 7.14 -21.98 5.33
N THR A 696 7.28 -22.14 6.63
CA THR A 696 8.20 -23.04 7.28
C THR A 696 7.47 -23.95 8.25
N ARG A 697 8.05 -25.11 8.55
CA ARG A 697 7.53 -26.05 9.55
C ARG A 697 8.62 -26.51 10.49
N GLN A 698 8.28 -26.70 11.75
CA GLN A 698 9.19 -27.28 12.74
C GLN A 698 9.07 -28.81 12.71
N THR A 699 10.21 -29.48 12.60
CA THR A 699 10.30 -30.95 12.72
C THR A 699 11.35 -31.33 13.77
N GLU A 700 11.44 -32.61 14.13
CA GLU A 700 12.53 -33.12 14.99
C GLU A 700 13.93 -32.85 14.41
N GLN A 701 14.03 -32.71 13.08
CA GLN A 701 15.27 -32.43 12.35
C GLN A 701 15.54 -30.92 12.19
N GLY A 702 14.67 -30.05 12.72
CA GLY A 702 14.77 -28.59 12.62
C GLY A 702 13.69 -27.96 11.73
N VAL A 703 13.89 -26.68 11.41
CA VAL A 703 13.01 -25.90 10.54
C VAL A 703 13.20 -26.35 9.09
N GLN A 704 12.11 -26.73 8.43
CA GLN A 704 12.07 -27.13 7.04
C GLN A 704 11.17 -26.17 6.24
N SER A 705 11.49 -25.96 4.96
CA SER A 705 10.62 -25.23 4.04
C SER A 705 9.33 -25.99 3.77
N ALA A 706 8.22 -25.27 3.69
CA ALA A 706 6.90 -25.79 3.39
C ALA A 706 6.11 -24.80 2.52
N ALA A 707 4.93 -25.19 2.05
CA ALA A 707 3.98 -24.27 1.47
C ALA A 707 2.56 -24.60 1.92
N ASP A 708 1.75 -23.56 2.09
CA ASP A 708 0.31 -23.70 2.13
C ASP A 708 -0.20 -23.87 0.69
N VAL A 709 -1.18 -24.76 0.51
CA VAL A 709 -1.83 -25.04 -0.77
C VAL A 709 -3.26 -24.51 -0.74
N ALA A 710 -3.59 -23.65 -1.69
CA ALA A 710 -4.93 -23.20 -1.98
C ALA A 710 -5.43 -23.76 -3.32
N LEU A 711 -6.75 -23.97 -3.42
CA LEU A 711 -7.39 -24.51 -4.62
C LEU A 711 -8.61 -23.70 -5.04
N GLY A 712 -8.89 -23.67 -6.34
CA GLY A 712 -10.15 -23.21 -6.90
C GLY A 712 -10.32 -21.69 -6.94
N GLY A 713 -9.25 -20.93 -7.13
CA GLY A 713 -9.34 -19.48 -7.36
C GLY A 713 -9.73 -19.17 -8.80
N LYS A 714 -10.50 -18.10 -9.00
CA LYS A 714 -10.79 -17.56 -10.34
C LYS A 714 -11.05 -16.07 -10.27
N LEU A 715 -10.57 -15.34 -11.27
CA LEU A 715 -11.17 -14.07 -11.68
C LEU A 715 -12.11 -14.46 -12.83
N ASP A 716 -13.40 -14.20 -12.69
CA ASP A 716 -14.46 -14.48 -13.68
C ASP A 716 -15.59 -13.46 -13.41
N VAL A 717 -16.77 -13.58 -14.04
CA VAL A 717 -17.95 -12.72 -13.80
C VAL A 717 -18.27 -12.64 -12.30
N GLU A 718 -18.13 -13.78 -11.61
CA GLU A 718 -18.19 -13.89 -10.16
C GLU A 718 -16.81 -14.31 -9.66
N PRO A 719 -15.90 -13.36 -9.38
CA PRO A 719 -14.56 -13.68 -8.93
C PRO A 719 -14.64 -14.29 -7.53
N GLU A 720 -13.92 -15.39 -7.31
CA GLU A 720 -13.79 -15.97 -5.97
C GLU A 720 -12.35 -16.42 -5.76
N PHE A 721 -11.81 -16.09 -4.59
CA PHE A 721 -10.45 -16.46 -4.23
C PHE A 721 -10.36 -17.96 -3.90
N ALA A 722 -9.17 -18.52 -4.15
CA ALA A 722 -8.85 -19.89 -3.79
C ALA A 722 -8.95 -20.12 -2.27
N THR A 723 -9.43 -21.30 -1.88
CA THR A 723 -9.53 -21.71 -0.47
C THR A 723 -8.22 -22.36 -0.02
N TRP A 724 -7.64 -21.93 1.11
CA TRP A 724 -6.44 -22.56 1.69
C TRP A 724 -6.76 -23.91 2.32
N ILE A 725 -6.55 -25.00 1.58
CA ILE A 725 -6.95 -26.37 1.96
C ILE A 725 -5.91 -27.07 2.84
N ALA A 726 -4.64 -27.02 2.45
CA ALA A 726 -3.59 -27.81 3.09
C ALA A 726 -2.45 -26.91 3.57
N PRO A 727 -2.34 -26.63 4.88
CA PRO A 727 -1.27 -25.80 5.41
C PRO A 727 0.04 -26.57 5.52
N ARG A 728 1.16 -25.88 5.32
CA ARG A 728 2.53 -26.37 5.60
C ARG A 728 2.86 -27.75 5.02
N VAL A 729 2.41 -28.02 3.81
CA VAL A 729 2.83 -29.20 3.05
C VAL A 729 4.34 -29.12 2.85
N PRO A 730 5.12 -30.17 3.20
CA PRO A 730 6.57 -30.14 3.02
C PRO A 730 6.90 -29.84 1.55
N ILE A 731 7.88 -28.97 1.35
CA ILE A 731 8.05 -28.33 0.04
C ILE A 731 8.40 -29.30 -1.10
N GLU A 732 9.08 -30.40 -0.78
CA GLU A 732 9.44 -31.43 -1.77
C GLU A 732 8.26 -32.38 -2.09
N GLU A 733 7.19 -32.38 -1.30
CA GLU A 733 5.97 -33.18 -1.54
C GLU A 733 4.95 -32.45 -2.41
N ILE A 734 5.16 -31.17 -2.71
CA ILE A 734 4.23 -30.34 -3.48
C ILE A 734 3.94 -30.93 -4.88
N PRO A 735 4.92 -31.38 -5.68
CA PRO A 735 4.62 -31.96 -6.99
C PRO A 735 3.71 -33.19 -6.89
N GLY A 736 3.98 -34.07 -5.93
CA GLY A 736 3.15 -35.24 -5.69
C GLY A 736 1.74 -34.87 -5.20
N ALA A 737 1.59 -33.78 -4.45
CA ALA A 737 0.27 -33.28 -4.05
C ALA A 737 -0.52 -32.74 -5.25
N ILE A 738 0.14 -32.02 -6.17
CA ILE A 738 -0.45 -31.52 -7.42
C ILE A 738 -0.87 -32.69 -8.32
N GLU A 739 0.03 -33.65 -8.54
CA GLU A 739 -0.25 -34.88 -9.30
C GLU A 739 -1.50 -35.59 -8.78
N ARG A 740 -1.56 -35.87 -7.46
CA ARG A 740 -2.73 -36.54 -6.85
C ARG A 740 -4.04 -35.78 -7.02
N ILE A 741 -4.03 -34.45 -6.91
CA ILE A 741 -5.27 -33.68 -7.02
C ILE A 741 -5.76 -33.60 -8.47
N VAL A 742 -4.86 -33.46 -9.43
CA VAL A 742 -5.20 -33.45 -10.86
C VAL A 742 -5.68 -34.84 -11.30
N GLU A 743 -4.98 -35.92 -10.95
CA GLU A 743 -5.46 -37.29 -11.25
C GLU A 743 -6.82 -37.59 -10.59
N THR A 744 -7.09 -36.99 -9.43
CA THR A 744 -8.39 -37.12 -8.77
C THR A 744 -9.47 -36.35 -9.53
N PHE A 745 -9.16 -35.16 -10.04
CA PHE A 745 -10.04 -34.43 -10.94
C PHE A 745 -10.34 -35.23 -12.21
N GLU A 746 -9.34 -35.77 -12.91
CA GLU A 746 -9.55 -36.58 -14.13
C GLU A 746 -10.44 -37.81 -13.89
N ARG A 747 -10.44 -38.35 -12.66
CA ARG A 747 -11.26 -39.52 -12.29
C ARG A 747 -12.65 -39.18 -11.77
N GLU A 748 -12.82 -38.05 -11.08
CA GLU A 748 -14.04 -37.67 -10.35
C GLU A 748 -14.73 -36.42 -10.93
N GLY A 749 -14.12 -35.79 -11.92
CA GLY A 749 -14.65 -34.65 -12.67
C GLY A 749 -15.84 -35.05 -13.52
N ALA A 750 -16.73 -34.09 -13.75
CA ALA A 750 -17.77 -34.24 -14.76
C ALA A 750 -17.20 -33.97 -16.16
N ASP A 751 -17.88 -34.46 -17.19
CA ASP A 751 -17.54 -34.13 -18.58
C ASP A 751 -17.52 -32.61 -18.78
N ASP A 752 -16.47 -32.10 -19.43
CA ASP A 752 -16.22 -30.66 -19.70
C ASP A 752 -16.11 -29.75 -18.45
N GLU A 753 -15.98 -30.31 -17.25
CA GLU A 753 -15.75 -29.54 -16.02
C GLU A 753 -14.33 -28.96 -16.01
N ARG A 754 -14.16 -27.69 -15.61
CA ARG A 754 -12.83 -27.11 -15.40
C ARG A 754 -12.28 -27.50 -14.03
N PHE A 755 -10.95 -27.61 -13.93
CA PHE A 755 -10.29 -27.99 -12.67
C PHE A 755 -10.71 -27.15 -11.45
N GLN A 756 -10.77 -25.82 -11.59
CA GLN A 756 -11.25 -24.96 -10.49
C GLN A 756 -12.71 -25.24 -10.07
N GLU A 757 -13.58 -25.60 -11.02
CA GLU A 757 -15.00 -25.91 -10.74
C GLU A 757 -15.12 -27.20 -9.94
N PHE A 758 -14.32 -28.20 -10.29
CA PHE A 758 -14.17 -29.42 -9.52
C PHE A 758 -13.72 -29.13 -8.09
N CYS A 759 -12.67 -28.32 -7.91
CA CYS A 759 -12.17 -27.94 -6.59
C CYS A 759 -13.22 -27.22 -5.74
N ARG A 760 -14.15 -26.46 -6.33
CA ARG A 760 -15.24 -25.81 -5.57
C ARG A 760 -16.40 -26.73 -5.25
N ARG A 761 -16.66 -27.71 -6.11
CA ARG A 761 -17.73 -28.68 -5.93
C ARG A 761 -17.40 -29.71 -4.86
N VAL A 762 -16.14 -30.13 -4.78
CA VAL A 762 -15.69 -31.17 -3.86
C VAL A 762 -15.45 -30.59 -2.45
N PRO A 763 -15.93 -31.26 -1.37
CA PRO A 763 -15.71 -30.77 -0.02
C PRO A 763 -14.22 -30.61 0.35
N ASP A 764 -13.89 -29.54 1.07
CA ASP A 764 -12.53 -29.23 1.51
C ASP A 764 -11.85 -30.38 2.26
N GLU A 765 -12.59 -31.15 3.07
CA GLU A 765 -12.02 -32.31 3.78
C GLU A 765 -11.51 -33.39 2.82
N ARG A 766 -12.21 -33.58 1.70
CA ARG A 766 -11.82 -34.54 0.66
C ARG A 766 -10.59 -34.03 -0.09
N LEU A 767 -10.56 -32.75 -0.45
CA LEU A 767 -9.39 -32.13 -1.07
C LEU A 767 -8.16 -32.22 -0.15
N ALA A 768 -8.34 -31.94 1.14
CA ALA A 768 -7.27 -32.05 2.14
C ALA A 768 -6.77 -33.49 2.29
N GLU A 769 -7.65 -34.50 2.22
CA GLU A 769 -7.25 -35.92 2.24
C GLU A 769 -6.36 -36.26 1.03
N VAL A 770 -6.73 -35.80 -0.17
CA VAL A 770 -5.98 -36.05 -1.41
C VAL A 770 -4.62 -35.35 -1.40
N LEU A 771 -4.56 -34.12 -0.89
CA LEU A 771 -3.32 -33.33 -0.82
C LEU A 771 -2.33 -33.86 0.23
N ARG A 772 -2.79 -34.60 1.25
CA ARG A 772 -1.90 -35.12 2.30
C ARG A 772 -0.81 -36.05 1.72
N PRO A 773 0.45 -35.89 2.14
CA PRO A 773 1.50 -36.86 1.82
C PRO A 773 1.13 -38.24 2.40
N ALA A 774 1.57 -39.32 1.75
CA ALA A 774 1.16 -40.68 2.11
C ALA A 774 1.57 -41.11 3.53
N GLU A 775 2.57 -40.50 4.17
CA GLU A 775 2.96 -40.79 5.56
C GLU A 775 3.70 -39.59 6.20
N ILE A 776 3.03 -38.65 6.86
CA ILE A 776 3.69 -37.70 7.79
C ILE A 776 2.82 -37.48 9.03
N ASP A 777 3.41 -37.71 10.20
CA ASP A 777 2.81 -37.45 11.52
C ASP A 777 2.41 -35.96 11.64
N PRO A 778 1.20 -35.61 12.09
CA PRO A 778 0.78 -34.22 12.19
C PRO A 778 1.60 -33.50 13.27
N ALA A 779 2.47 -32.57 12.85
CA ALA A 779 3.08 -31.62 13.76
C ALA A 779 2.02 -30.61 14.26
N PRO A 780 1.93 -30.32 15.57
CA PRO A 780 0.95 -29.38 16.09
C PRO A 780 1.18 -27.96 15.57
N ALA A 781 0.09 -27.26 15.29
CA ALA A 781 0.09 -25.87 14.86
C ALA A 781 0.69 -24.97 15.97
N VAL A 782 1.82 -24.34 15.67
CA VAL A 782 2.35 -23.23 16.49
C VAL A 782 1.57 -21.97 16.13
N GLN A 783 0.94 -21.35 17.12
CA GLN A 783 0.28 -20.05 17.01
C GLN A 783 1.28 -19.01 16.51
N SER A 784 0.91 -18.27 15.47
CA SER A 784 1.65 -17.10 14.99
C SER A 784 1.68 -16.07 16.12
N GLY A 785 2.86 -15.88 16.72
CA GLY A 785 3.08 -14.77 17.65
C GLY A 785 2.94 -13.45 16.89
N GLY A 786 2.06 -12.59 17.37
CA GLY A 786 2.12 -11.17 17.06
C GLY A 786 3.49 -10.64 17.50
N SER A 787 4.12 -9.88 16.62
CA SER A 787 5.27 -9.07 16.97
C SER A 787 4.78 -7.89 17.81
N ASP A 788 5.14 -7.90 19.10
CA ASP A 788 5.43 -6.67 19.84
C ASP A 788 6.54 -5.87 19.14
#